data_AF-A0A257EZB4-F1
#
_entry.id   AF-A0A257EZB4-F1
#
_cell.length_a   1.000
_cell.length_b   1.000
_cell.length_c   1.000
_cell.angle_alpha   90.00
_cell.angle_beta   90.00
_cell.angle_gamma   90.00
#
_symmetry.space_group_name_H-M   'P 1'
#
loop_
_entity.id
_entity.type
_entity.pdbx_description
1 polymer ?
#
loop_
_entity_poly.entity_id
_entity_poly.type
_entity_poly.pdbx_seq_one_letter_code
_entity_poly.pdbx_strand_id
1 'polypeptide(L)'
;MPEADFLVARVNVVSLVFRLPILNLPARVAGLVLCVAMTFGAAQAETVPVATVAELGQALADALPGTEIVIAPGEYGPLLLRGGGGTAEAPILLRSADPDDPAVFDAMNLRGVQHLVLQDLVFDYRFANDDESDRRPFQVIESAGIAIRDSLFDGDLGPVITDGADRLPTAFGLSVRDSTGFELSGSEIRLFLRGAVFAQSSDLTLRDNVVHSIRSDGLNFVAVQRVLIKGNTIRDFLRAGDLTDHSDMIQFWTAGAETASTDITIRDNLLNSGAGLYTQSIFMRNEAVDGGTAGPEMFYRNLRIEENVIINAHLHGISVGETDGLVIRNNTVVRNTISSGPERNPSLWTPQIRVAAASRNVDIQRNAVARITGQDNQPDWTVSDNLMIQDQRPNEPGYYDDVFMAARLGDPRDLSSFVYAPGGPLDGSGIGAARLTDETGHDPMLSDEGFQPLIRVTGDAAQSDTFVFDAAGNRFPDGLDPATAIFRWTFDDGVTLDGVTVTRRFDSPGKRRVSLAMQMPDGRSFAASASVTIAGPTVVSFTPEDGLIGWVDGQRVALPLPEGMDPDSPLPIGEGVASVTVPPEAMAGFFGANDFDITLRLRGTQGDKSYGEVFRIHNTLVVTLTQRGLLEVTFTTSGAAALRIRSRARVIMGSDWHDLMLRYSATDGTLTALVDGVEVASGTTFGRVKPMEYWGLSLGNPFGKKKSFDGELASLALRSNIENTGLGN
;
A
#
# COMPACT_ATOMS: atom_id res chain seq x y z
N MET A 1 53.90 -16.45 -21.62
CA MET A 1 54.94 -15.41 -21.77
C MET A 1 54.50 -14.44 -22.84
N PRO A 2 54.73 -13.12 -22.70
CA PRO A 2 55.17 -12.36 -21.51
C PRO A 2 54.03 -11.44 -20.99
N GLU A 3 53.82 -11.30 -19.68
CA GLU A 3 54.48 -10.30 -18.80
C GLU A 3 54.38 -8.86 -19.33
N ALA A 4 53.45 -8.11 -18.74
CA ALA A 4 53.40 -6.66 -18.79
C ALA A 4 53.14 -6.15 -17.37
N ASP A 5 54.20 -5.60 -16.79
CA ASP A 5 54.21 -4.81 -15.57
C ASP A 5 53.14 -3.71 -15.61
N PHE A 6 52.30 -3.64 -14.57
CA PHE A 6 51.62 -2.40 -14.22
C PHE A 6 51.99 -2.01 -12.80
N LEU A 7 52.64 -0.85 -12.76
CA LEU A 7 52.97 0.01 -11.64
C LEU A 7 51.97 -0.13 -10.48
N VAL A 8 52.45 -0.59 -9.33
CA VAL A 8 51.80 -0.39 -8.04
C VAL A 8 51.86 1.11 -7.73
N ALA A 9 50.79 1.83 -8.04
CA ALA A 9 50.53 3.12 -7.42
C ALA A 9 50.24 2.84 -5.93
N ARG A 10 51.24 3.08 -5.08
CA ARG A 10 51.04 3.13 -3.63
C ARG A 10 50.07 4.26 -3.33
N VAL A 11 48.79 3.95 -3.15
CA VAL A 11 47.88 4.81 -2.43
C VAL A 11 48.37 4.82 -0.98
N ASN A 12 48.84 5.97 -0.52
CA ASN A 12 49.14 6.20 0.89
C ASN A 12 47.80 6.20 1.65
N VAL A 13 47.30 5.02 2.02
CA VAL A 13 46.25 4.90 3.04
C VAL A 13 46.93 5.13 4.38
N VAL A 14 46.97 6.38 4.82
CA VAL A 14 47.27 6.68 6.22
C VAL A 14 46.00 6.36 7.01
N SER A 15 45.83 5.12 7.45
CA SER A 15 44.83 4.79 8.46
C SER A 15 45.21 5.45 9.78
N LEU A 16 44.69 6.66 10.03
CA LEU A 16 44.78 7.28 11.35
C LEU A 16 43.67 6.70 12.23
N VAL A 17 44.03 5.68 13.01
CA VAL A 17 43.17 5.18 14.09
C VAL A 17 43.35 6.11 15.28
N PHE A 18 42.38 6.97 15.54
CA PHE A 18 42.40 7.82 16.73
C PHE A 18 41.77 7.10 17.92
N ARG A 19 42.49 7.13 19.05
CA ARG A 19 41.91 6.76 20.35
C ARG A 19 41.52 8.06 21.05
N LEU A 20 40.24 8.26 21.30
CA LEU A 20 39.83 9.30 22.24
C LEU A 20 40.31 8.90 23.65
N PRO A 21 40.81 9.84 24.47
CA PRO A 21 41.27 9.54 25.81
C PRO A 21 40.13 8.94 26.66
N ILE A 22 40.44 7.89 27.43
CA ILE A 22 39.50 7.28 28.39
C ILE A 22 39.60 8.06 29.70
N LEU A 23 38.52 8.72 30.11
CA LEU A 23 38.45 9.34 31.43
C LEU A 23 38.19 8.27 32.51
N ASN A 24 39.24 7.61 32.97
CA ASN A 24 39.17 6.76 34.17
C ASN A 24 39.17 7.67 35.41
N LEU A 25 38.02 7.90 36.02
CA LEU A 25 37.96 8.39 37.41
C LEU A 25 38.20 7.20 38.35
N PRO A 26 39.34 7.14 39.08
CA PRO A 26 39.59 6.02 39.99
C PRO A 26 38.74 6.17 41.25
N ALA A 27 37.87 5.19 41.50
CA ALA A 27 37.28 4.98 42.81
C ALA A 27 38.30 4.31 43.75
N ARG A 28 38.78 5.02 44.80
CA ARG A 28 39.17 4.43 46.10
C ARG A 28 39.48 5.47 47.20
N VAL A 29 38.58 5.49 48.19
CA VAL A 29 38.77 5.53 49.67
C VAL A 29 39.64 6.63 50.33
N ALA A 30 38.90 7.51 51.03
CA ALA A 30 39.13 8.16 52.35
C ALA A 30 40.39 9.02 52.63
N GLY A 31 40.13 10.30 52.90
CA GLY A 31 40.64 10.97 54.10
C GLY A 31 41.72 12.04 53.91
N LEU A 32 41.36 13.24 53.46
CA LEU A 32 41.78 14.50 54.10
C LEU A 32 40.96 15.66 53.53
N VAL A 33 40.22 16.36 54.39
CA VAL A 33 39.53 17.61 54.05
C VAL A 33 40.60 18.69 53.87
N LEU A 34 40.85 19.08 52.63
CA LEU A 34 41.44 20.38 52.30
C LEU A 34 40.42 21.13 51.45
N CYS A 35 39.68 22.04 52.09
CA CYS A 35 38.79 22.98 51.42
C CYS A 35 39.63 23.95 50.59
N VAL A 36 40.04 23.53 49.39
CA VAL A 36 40.31 24.46 48.30
C VAL A 36 38.95 24.74 47.68
N ALA A 37 38.44 25.95 47.90
CA ALA A 37 37.34 26.48 47.11
C ALA A 37 37.81 26.61 45.66
N MET A 38 37.73 25.51 44.90
CA MET A 38 37.74 25.59 43.45
C MET A 38 36.38 26.17 43.09
N THR A 39 36.38 27.43 42.68
CA THR A 39 35.32 27.96 41.85
C THR A 39 35.15 26.99 40.68
N PHE A 40 34.06 26.22 40.69
CA PHE A 40 33.54 25.57 39.50
C PHE A 40 33.11 26.68 38.55
N GLY A 41 34.07 27.26 37.83
CA GLY A 41 33.77 27.93 36.58
C GLY A 41 33.15 26.86 35.68
N ALA A 42 31.95 27.12 35.17
CA ALA A 42 31.41 26.34 34.06
C ALA A 42 32.52 26.28 33.00
N ALA A 43 33.05 25.09 32.74
CA ALA A 43 34.00 24.89 31.65
C ALA A 43 33.27 25.35 30.39
N GLN A 44 33.78 26.42 29.79
CA GLN A 44 33.24 26.95 28.56
C GLN A 44 33.44 25.87 27.49
N ALA A 45 32.37 25.48 26.79
CA ALA A 45 32.47 24.55 25.66
C ALA A 45 33.53 25.07 24.68
N GLU A 46 34.56 24.27 24.44
CA GLU A 46 35.66 24.64 23.55
C GLU A 46 35.23 24.39 22.10
N THR A 47 35.16 25.45 21.29
CA THR A 47 34.92 25.34 19.85
C THR A 47 36.26 25.33 19.10
N VAL A 48 36.52 24.25 18.37
CA VAL A 48 37.77 23.99 17.64
C VAL A 48 37.48 23.98 16.13
N PRO A 49 37.89 25.01 15.36
CA PRO A 49 37.79 24.98 13.91
C PRO A 49 38.86 24.06 13.32
N VAL A 50 38.49 23.24 12.34
CA VAL A 50 39.40 22.34 11.62
C VAL A 50 39.18 22.44 10.11
N ALA A 51 40.25 22.55 9.33
CA ALA A 51 40.20 22.68 7.88
C ALA A 51 40.97 21.56 7.14
N THR A 52 41.61 20.66 7.89
CA THR A 52 42.39 19.55 7.33
C THR A 52 42.19 18.26 8.12
N VAL A 53 42.48 17.13 7.48
CA VAL A 53 42.46 15.80 8.13
C VAL A 53 43.39 15.74 9.35
N ALA A 54 44.55 16.39 9.27
CA ALA A 54 45.51 16.41 10.37
C ALA A 54 44.97 17.20 11.59
N GLU A 55 44.34 18.34 11.34
CA GLU A 55 43.70 19.16 12.39
C GLU A 55 42.51 18.45 13.00
N LEU A 56 41.65 17.81 12.19
CA LEU A 56 40.54 17.00 12.68
C LEU A 56 41.04 15.88 13.60
N GLY A 57 42.09 15.20 13.17
CA GLY A 57 42.74 14.16 13.96
C GLY A 57 43.26 14.63 15.31
N GLN A 58 43.92 15.79 15.33
CA GLN A 58 44.43 16.39 16.56
C GLN A 58 43.29 16.86 17.46
N ALA A 59 42.29 17.53 16.91
CA ALA A 59 41.12 18.02 17.65
C ALA A 59 40.37 16.87 18.31
N LEU A 60 40.18 15.74 17.61
CA LEU A 60 39.60 14.52 18.18
C LEU A 60 40.47 13.97 19.31
N ALA A 61 41.78 13.86 19.12
CA ALA A 61 42.68 13.32 20.14
C ALA A 61 42.67 14.15 21.44
N ASP A 62 42.51 15.47 21.32
CA ASP A 62 42.54 16.40 22.45
C ASP A 62 41.14 16.70 23.03
N ALA A 63 40.07 16.24 22.36
CA ALA A 63 38.70 16.57 22.73
C ALA A 63 38.36 16.16 24.17
N LEU A 64 37.76 17.11 24.90
CA LEU A 64 37.18 16.91 26.22
C LEU A 64 35.65 16.82 26.09
N PRO A 65 34.94 16.30 27.10
CA PRO A 65 33.48 16.37 27.13
C PRO A 65 32.98 17.80 26.90
N GLY A 66 32.08 17.98 25.93
CA GLY A 66 31.53 19.28 25.54
C GLY A 66 32.32 20.03 24.46
N THR A 67 33.43 19.49 23.95
CA THR A 67 34.14 20.07 22.81
C THR A 67 33.26 20.06 21.56
N GLU A 68 33.23 21.18 20.84
CA GLU A 68 32.62 21.34 19.52
C GLU A 68 33.72 21.44 18.46
N ILE A 69 33.78 20.49 17.54
CA ILE A 69 34.71 20.47 16.40
C ILE A 69 33.93 20.92 15.16
N VAL A 70 34.32 22.07 14.60
CA VAL A 70 33.67 22.70 13.45
C VAL A 70 34.54 22.51 12.21
N ILE A 71 34.04 21.73 11.27
CA ILE A 71 34.80 21.17 10.15
C ILE A 71 34.53 21.99 8.89
N ALA A 72 35.56 22.60 8.31
CA ALA A 72 35.43 23.32 7.04
C ALA A 72 34.97 22.38 5.90
N PRO A 73 34.40 22.91 4.81
CA PRO A 73 34.04 22.11 3.64
C PRO A 73 35.24 21.31 3.10
N GLY A 74 35.00 20.06 2.71
CA GLY A 74 36.01 19.23 2.06
C GLY A 74 35.90 17.73 2.34
N GLU A 75 36.81 16.99 1.71
CA GLU A 75 36.91 15.53 1.80
C GLU A 75 37.89 15.14 2.93
N TYR A 76 37.39 14.43 3.95
CA TYR A 76 38.16 14.05 5.14
C TYR A 76 38.56 12.57 5.18
N GLY A 77 38.14 11.78 4.20
CA GLY A 77 38.39 10.34 4.15
C GLY A 77 37.67 9.60 5.29
N PRO A 78 38.26 8.54 5.86
CA PRO A 78 37.54 7.69 6.80
C PRO A 78 37.54 8.24 8.24
N LEU A 79 36.38 8.32 8.88
CA LEU A 79 36.22 8.64 10.31
C LEU A 79 36.35 7.37 11.16
N LEU A 80 37.56 7.14 11.70
CA LEU A 80 37.88 5.92 12.46
C LEU A 80 38.16 6.23 13.94
N LEU A 81 37.17 6.01 14.79
CA LEU A 81 37.26 6.28 16.24
C LEU A 81 37.18 4.99 17.05
N ARG A 82 38.08 4.87 18.03
CA ARG A 82 38.10 3.74 18.96
C ARG A 82 38.20 4.18 20.41
N GLY A 83 37.15 3.93 21.19
CA GLY A 83 37.08 4.33 22.59
C GLY A 83 36.83 5.84 22.77
N GLY A 84 36.67 6.23 24.05
CA GLY A 84 36.52 7.60 24.54
C GLY A 84 35.30 8.35 24.00
N GLY A 85 35.22 9.65 24.26
CA GLY A 85 34.00 10.41 24.01
C GLY A 85 33.66 11.46 25.07
N GLY A 86 32.47 12.02 24.97
CA GLY A 86 31.93 12.98 25.95
C GLY A 86 31.24 12.30 27.14
N THR A 87 30.34 13.05 27.79
CA THR A 87 29.37 12.52 28.78
C THR A 87 27.94 12.79 28.32
N ALA A 88 26.94 12.19 28.99
CA ALA A 88 25.53 12.43 28.66
C ALA A 88 25.14 13.92 28.72
N GLU A 89 25.73 14.68 29.64
CA GLU A 89 25.50 16.11 29.83
C GLU A 89 26.40 17.00 28.95
N ALA A 90 27.50 16.45 28.44
CA ALA A 90 28.51 17.17 27.66
C ALA A 90 29.06 16.26 26.54
N PRO A 91 28.23 15.94 25.53
CA PRO A 91 28.69 15.17 24.39
C PRO A 91 29.73 15.97 23.59
N ILE A 92 30.60 15.26 22.86
CA ILE A 92 31.42 15.90 21.83
C ILE A 92 30.55 16.12 20.60
N LEU A 93 30.62 17.30 19.98
CA LEU A 93 29.92 17.62 18.73
C LEU A 93 30.94 17.74 17.60
N LEU A 94 30.75 16.98 16.52
CA LEU A 94 31.41 17.19 15.23
C LEU A 94 30.35 17.69 14.25
N ARG A 95 30.58 18.85 13.64
CA ARG A 95 29.67 19.38 12.62
C ARG A 95 30.39 20.09 11.48
N SER A 96 29.73 20.17 10.33
CA SER A 96 30.19 21.05 9.26
C SER A 96 30.10 22.52 9.65
N ALA A 97 31.05 23.31 9.13
CA ALA A 97 31.07 24.76 9.24
C ALA A 97 29.98 25.39 8.34
N ASP A 98 29.74 24.77 7.18
CA ASP A 98 28.77 25.18 6.17
C ASP A 98 27.88 23.96 5.80
N PRO A 99 26.58 23.96 6.17
CA PRO A 99 25.66 22.87 5.80
C PRO A 99 25.34 22.80 4.30
N ASP A 100 25.51 23.91 3.56
CA ASP A 100 25.27 23.95 2.11
C ASP A 100 26.49 23.44 1.32
N ASP A 101 27.66 23.32 1.97
CA ASP A 101 28.91 22.72 1.46
C ASP A 101 29.57 21.87 2.57
N PRO A 102 29.00 20.71 2.90
CA PRO A 102 29.36 19.96 4.11
C PRO A 102 30.71 19.25 4.02
N ALA A 103 31.27 18.92 5.19
CA ALA A 103 32.41 17.99 5.29
C ALA A 103 31.97 16.55 4.95
N VAL A 104 32.80 15.88 4.15
CA VAL A 104 32.51 14.56 3.55
C VAL A 104 33.44 13.49 4.12
N PHE A 105 32.85 12.36 4.51
CA PHE A 105 33.56 11.16 4.98
C PHE A 105 33.22 9.94 4.10
N ASP A 106 34.24 9.23 3.61
CA ASP A 106 34.07 8.08 2.70
C ASP A 106 33.85 6.74 3.41
N ALA A 107 34.10 6.72 4.73
CA ALA A 107 33.80 5.61 5.61
C ALA A 107 33.67 6.10 7.07
N MET A 108 32.99 5.33 7.90
CA MET A 108 32.88 5.58 9.33
C MET A 108 32.96 4.27 10.12
N ASN A 109 33.81 4.23 11.15
CA ASN A 109 33.85 3.13 12.09
C ASN A 109 34.02 3.68 13.51
N LEU A 110 32.92 3.74 14.25
CA LEU A 110 32.87 4.15 15.64
C LEU A 110 32.81 2.89 16.51
N ARG A 111 33.88 2.60 17.26
CA ARG A 111 33.93 1.42 18.12
C ARG A 111 34.23 1.76 19.57
N GLY A 112 33.32 1.43 20.48
CA GLY A 112 33.51 1.76 21.89
C GLY A 112 33.40 3.26 22.21
N VAL A 113 32.78 4.04 21.33
CA VAL A 113 32.68 5.50 21.45
C VAL A 113 31.50 5.86 22.34
N GLN A 114 31.62 6.95 23.10
CA GLN A 114 30.58 7.41 24.01
C GLN A 114 30.18 8.86 23.72
N HIS A 115 28.90 9.18 23.76
CA HIS A 115 28.39 10.56 23.80
C HIS A 115 28.99 11.47 22.71
N LEU A 116 28.76 11.09 21.45
CA LEU A 116 29.24 11.80 20.26
C LEU A 116 28.05 12.19 19.40
N VAL A 117 28.01 13.46 18.98
CA VAL A 117 27.04 13.99 18.02
C VAL A 117 27.77 14.28 16.72
N LEU A 118 27.23 13.75 15.62
CA LEU A 118 27.64 14.05 14.25
C LEU A 118 26.50 14.83 13.59
N GLN A 119 26.77 16.01 13.04
CA GLN A 119 25.72 16.90 12.52
C GLN A 119 26.13 17.60 11.22
N ASP A 120 25.18 17.76 10.29
CA ASP A 120 25.40 18.48 9.03
C ASP A 120 26.53 17.86 8.17
N LEU A 121 26.72 16.54 8.21
CA LEU A 121 27.80 15.83 7.51
C LEU A 121 27.29 15.03 6.31
N VAL A 122 28.19 14.74 5.36
CA VAL A 122 27.96 13.77 4.29
C VAL A 122 28.81 12.53 4.50
N PHE A 123 28.19 11.37 4.36
CA PHE A 123 28.80 10.06 4.35
C PHE A 123 28.68 9.50 2.93
N ASP A 124 29.73 9.64 2.11
CA ASP A 124 29.75 9.34 0.67
C ASP A 124 30.43 7.99 0.40
N TYR A 125 29.65 6.94 0.13
CA TYR A 125 30.19 5.65 -0.28
C TYR A 125 30.28 5.55 -1.81
N ARG A 126 31.47 5.22 -2.32
CA ARG A 126 31.71 4.96 -3.75
C ARG A 126 32.01 3.48 -3.97
N PHE A 127 31.29 2.86 -4.90
CA PHE A 127 31.45 1.44 -5.21
C PHE A 127 32.81 1.16 -5.88
N ALA A 128 33.56 0.19 -5.33
CA ALA A 128 34.70 -0.42 -6.00
C ALA A 128 34.33 -1.81 -6.56
N ASN A 129 34.90 -2.21 -7.70
CA ASN A 129 34.52 -3.46 -8.39
C ASN A 129 34.69 -4.75 -7.55
N ASP A 130 35.48 -4.71 -6.48
CA ASP A 130 35.72 -5.80 -5.54
C ASP A 130 34.82 -5.75 -4.29
N ASP A 131 33.93 -4.76 -4.17
CA ASP A 131 33.02 -4.64 -3.04
C ASP A 131 31.91 -5.69 -3.10
N GLU A 132 31.75 -6.41 -1.99
CA GLU A 132 30.60 -7.27 -1.76
C GLU A 132 29.34 -6.43 -1.54
N SER A 133 28.19 -6.97 -1.96
CA SER A 133 26.92 -6.24 -1.90
C SER A 133 26.46 -5.91 -0.49
N ASP A 134 26.96 -6.61 0.53
CA ASP A 134 26.66 -6.40 1.95
C ASP A 134 27.75 -5.63 2.71
N ARG A 135 28.66 -4.95 1.97
CA ARG A 135 29.65 -4.04 2.54
C ARG A 135 29.00 -3.00 3.46
N ARG A 136 29.70 -2.64 4.53
CA ARG A 136 29.24 -1.68 5.56
C ARG A 136 30.23 -0.52 5.69
N PRO A 137 30.15 0.51 4.82
CA PRO A 137 31.03 1.66 4.87
C PRO A 137 30.89 2.47 6.17
N PHE A 138 29.69 2.53 6.75
CA PHE A 138 29.40 3.34 7.93
C PHE A 138 28.86 2.49 9.09
N GLN A 139 29.62 2.43 10.19
CA GLN A 139 29.35 1.51 11.29
C GLN A 139 29.51 2.15 12.68
N VAL A 140 28.60 1.78 13.58
CA VAL A 140 28.63 2.07 15.02
C VAL A 140 28.57 0.74 15.77
N ILE A 141 29.59 0.46 16.58
CA ILE A 141 29.79 -0.85 17.22
C ILE A 141 30.14 -0.63 18.69
N GLU A 142 29.54 -1.39 19.60
CA GLU A 142 29.91 -1.39 21.03
C GLU A 142 29.87 0.02 21.66
N SER A 143 28.99 0.91 21.19
CA SER A 143 29.02 2.35 21.51
C SER A 143 27.78 2.79 22.29
N ALA A 144 27.86 3.96 22.94
CA ALA A 144 26.79 4.50 23.78
C ALA A 144 26.52 5.98 23.52
N GLY A 145 25.25 6.41 23.42
CA GLY A 145 24.91 7.82 23.33
C GLY A 145 25.38 8.50 22.04
N ILE A 146 25.29 7.82 20.90
CA ILE A 146 25.69 8.36 19.59
C ILE A 146 24.48 9.00 18.93
N ALA A 147 24.60 10.23 18.45
CA ALA A 147 23.57 10.89 17.66
C ALA A 147 24.11 11.32 16.29
N ILE A 148 23.35 11.06 15.24
CA ILE A 148 23.60 11.54 13.87
C ILE A 148 22.41 12.38 13.45
N ARG A 149 22.65 13.63 13.06
CA ARG A 149 21.61 14.65 12.86
C ARG A 149 21.81 15.37 11.55
N ASP A 150 20.72 15.65 10.85
CA ASP A 150 20.69 16.53 9.68
C ASP A 150 21.81 16.20 8.67
N SER A 151 22.07 14.90 8.47
CA SER A 151 23.21 14.39 7.70
C SER A 151 22.73 13.53 6.54
N LEU A 152 23.57 13.38 5.51
CA LEU A 152 23.29 12.57 4.33
C LEU A 152 24.17 11.32 4.32
N PHE A 153 23.56 10.16 4.16
CA PHE A 153 24.22 8.93 3.74
C PHE A 153 23.96 8.74 2.25
N ASP A 154 24.99 8.94 1.43
CA ASP A 154 24.93 8.81 -0.02
C ASP A 154 25.63 7.52 -0.45
N GLY A 155 24.87 6.63 -1.08
CA GLY A 155 25.37 5.37 -1.62
C GLY A 155 25.69 5.46 -3.11
N ASP A 156 26.02 4.32 -3.69
CA ASP A 156 26.36 4.20 -5.10
C ASP A 156 25.71 2.96 -5.71
N LEU A 157 25.64 2.95 -7.03
CA LEU A 157 25.14 1.83 -7.80
C LEU A 157 26.24 0.77 -7.90
N GLY A 158 25.90 -0.50 -7.71
CA GLY A 158 26.78 -1.63 -7.94
C GLY A 158 27.01 -1.94 -9.42
N PRO A 159 27.57 -3.11 -9.75
CA PRO A 159 27.72 -3.53 -11.13
C PRO A 159 26.35 -3.86 -11.75
N VAL A 160 26.30 -3.98 -13.08
CA VAL A 160 25.13 -4.53 -13.77
C VAL A 160 24.99 -6.00 -13.39
N ILE A 161 23.84 -6.38 -12.81
CA ILE A 161 23.60 -7.74 -12.28
C ILE A 161 22.98 -8.66 -13.35
N THR A 162 22.13 -8.10 -14.21
CA THR A 162 21.44 -8.80 -15.29
C THR A 162 21.73 -8.08 -16.61
N ASP A 163 22.07 -8.81 -17.67
CA ASP A 163 22.37 -8.23 -18.98
C ASP A 163 21.20 -7.36 -19.50
N GLY A 164 21.50 -6.08 -19.77
CA GLY A 164 20.53 -5.11 -20.26
C GLY A 164 19.66 -4.42 -19.19
N ALA A 165 19.89 -4.71 -17.90
CA ALA A 165 19.23 -4.01 -16.78
C ALA A 165 20.02 -2.80 -16.29
N ASP A 166 19.32 -1.88 -15.62
CA ASP A 166 19.95 -0.73 -14.94
C ASP A 166 20.85 -1.19 -13.78
N ARG A 167 21.87 -0.39 -13.47
CA ARG A 167 22.67 -0.60 -12.25
C ARG A 167 21.80 -0.32 -11.04
N LEU A 168 21.93 -1.15 -10.01
CA LEU A 168 21.13 -1.03 -8.79
C LEU A 168 22.00 -0.63 -7.59
N PRO A 169 21.42 0.03 -6.57
CA PRO A 169 22.09 0.30 -5.31
C PRO A 169 22.77 -0.92 -4.66
N THR A 170 23.89 -0.68 -3.98
CA THR A 170 24.71 -1.70 -3.29
C THR A 170 25.09 -1.27 -1.87
N ALA A 171 25.74 -2.14 -1.09
CA ALA A 171 26.16 -1.88 0.29
C ALA A 171 25.02 -1.56 1.28
N PHE A 172 25.34 -1.56 2.57
CA PHE A 172 24.42 -1.16 3.65
C PHE A 172 24.79 0.24 4.13
N GLY A 173 23.83 1.17 4.10
CA GLY A 173 24.08 2.58 4.41
C GLY A 173 24.61 2.76 5.83
N LEU A 174 23.83 2.43 6.85
CA LEU A 174 24.26 2.54 8.25
C LEU A 174 24.11 1.22 9.00
N SER A 175 25.14 0.81 9.73
CA SER A 175 25.09 -0.39 10.58
C SER A 175 25.36 -0.05 12.05
N VAL A 176 24.37 -0.28 12.91
CA VAL A 176 24.50 -0.10 14.37
C VAL A 176 24.39 -1.45 15.07
N ARG A 177 25.39 -1.79 15.89
CA ARG A 177 25.45 -3.09 16.56
C ARG A 177 26.00 -2.99 17.98
N ASP A 178 25.49 -3.83 18.88
CA ASP A 178 25.97 -3.95 20.26
C ASP A 178 25.99 -2.60 20.99
N SER A 179 25.03 -1.71 20.71
CA SER A 179 25.08 -0.29 21.14
C SER A 179 23.82 0.13 21.92
N THR A 180 23.93 1.23 22.67
CA THR A 180 22.80 1.79 23.44
C THR A 180 22.65 3.30 23.28
N GLY A 181 21.43 3.81 23.24
CA GLY A 181 21.19 5.25 23.17
C GLY A 181 21.61 5.86 21.83
N PHE A 182 21.26 5.21 20.72
CA PHE A 182 21.57 5.69 19.37
C PHE A 182 20.42 6.54 18.82
N GLU A 183 20.73 7.71 18.26
CA GLU A 183 19.79 8.60 17.57
C GLU A 183 20.20 8.79 16.11
N LEU A 184 19.25 8.65 15.19
CA LEU A 184 19.33 9.16 13.82
C LEU A 184 18.14 10.09 13.60
N SER A 185 18.40 11.37 13.31
CA SER A 185 17.33 12.34 13.11
C SER A 185 17.56 13.36 12.01
N GLY A 186 16.47 13.79 11.35
CA GLY A 186 16.52 14.81 10.29
C GLY A 186 17.41 14.43 9.09
N SER A 187 17.79 13.15 8.98
CA SER A 187 18.84 12.70 8.07
C SER A 187 18.25 12.01 6.83
N GLU A 188 19.03 11.98 5.75
CA GLU A 188 18.68 11.31 4.50
C GLU A 188 19.54 10.06 4.29
N ILE A 189 18.94 8.97 3.82
CA ILE A 189 19.66 7.76 3.37
C ILE A 189 19.17 7.39 1.98
N ARG A 190 20.10 7.29 1.03
CA ARG A 190 19.78 6.92 -0.35
C ARG A 190 20.83 6.05 -1.03
N LEU A 191 20.42 5.38 -2.10
CA LEU A 191 21.29 4.62 -3.00
C LEU A 191 22.07 3.46 -2.35
N PHE A 192 21.45 2.78 -1.37
CA PHE A 192 21.99 1.56 -0.78
C PHE A 192 21.17 0.29 -1.09
N LEU A 193 21.81 -0.88 -1.01
CA LEU A 193 21.10 -2.17 -0.99
C LEU A 193 20.16 -2.23 0.22
N ARG A 194 20.67 -1.82 1.39
CA ARG A 194 19.86 -1.63 2.60
C ARG A 194 20.13 -0.27 3.21
N GLY A 195 19.09 0.45 3.62
CA GLY A 195 19.23 1.79 4.18
C GLY A 195 19.99 1.78 5.51
N ALA A 196 19.41 1.18 6.55
CA ALA A 196 20.07 1.04 7.84
C ALA A 196 19.71 -0.27 8.56
N VAL A 197 20.68 -0.84 9.27
CA VAL A 197 20.55 -2.12 9.96
C VAL A 197 20.97 -2.01 11.43
N PHE A 198 20.12 -2.51 12.33
CA PHE A 198 20.27 -2.42 13.77
C PHE A 198 20.24 -3.81 14.39
N ALA A 199 21.27 -4.18 15.13
CA ALA A 199 21.40 -5.50 15.74
C ALA A 199 21.83 -5.42 17.20
N GLN A 200 21.22 -6.23 18.07
CA GLN A 200 21.69 -6.44 19.46
C GLN A 200 21.87 -5.12 20.23
N SER A 201 20.94 -4.19 20.04
CA SER A 201 21.08 -2.80 20.49
C SER A 201 19.82 -2.34 21.23
N SER A 202 19.94 -1.29 22.03
CA SER A 202 18.80 -0.77 22.79
C SER A 202 18.73 0.75 22.86
N ASP A 203 17.56 1.30 23.20
CA ASP A 203 17.33 2.75 23.25
C ASP A 203 17.66 3.41 21.90
N LEU A 204 16.96 2.96 20.85
CA LEU A 204 17.13 3.42 19.48
C LEU A 204 16.06 4.45 19.13
N THR A 205 16.47 5.61 18.61
CA THR A 205 15.56 6.64 18.11
C THR A 205 15.85 6.96 16.65
N LEU A 206 14.91 6.69 15.77
CA LEU A 206 14.93 7.07 14.37
C LEU A 206 13.76 8.02 14.13
N ARG A 207 14.04 9.32 13.99
CA ARG A 207 12.99 10.33 13.86
C ARG A 207 13.18 11.27 12.68
N ASP A 208 12.09 11.58 11.99
CA ASP A 208 12.05 12.65 10.99
C ASP A 208 13.10 12.47 9.86
N ASN A 209 13.47 11.23 9.54
CA ASN A 209 14.43 10.90 8.48
C ASN A 209 13.73 10.64 7.14
N VAL A 210 14.47 10.79 6.04
CA VAL A 210 14.04 10.41 4.70
C VAL A 210 14.87 9.23 4.20
N VAL A 211 14.22 8.14 3.80
CA VAL A 211 14.87 6.95 3.25
C VAL A 211 14.29 6.68 1.87
N HIS A 212 15.10 6.76 0.84
CA HIS A 212 14.61 6.54 -0.52
C HIS A 212 15.66 5.96 -1.46
N SER A 213 15.22 5.55 -2.64
CA SER A 213 16.12 5.01 -3.66
C SER A 213 16.93 3.79 -3.16
N ILE A 214 16.30 3.01 -2.29
CA ILE A 214 16.83 1.78 -1.71
C ILE A 214 16.44 0.60 -2.59
N ARG A 215 17.34 -0.37 -2.76
CA ARG A 215 17.08 -1.55 -3.60
C ARG A 215 16.26 -2.62 -2.89
N SER A 216 16.70 -3.04 -1.70
CA SER A 216 16.07 -4.11 -0.92
C SER A 216 15.36 -3.50 0.28
N ASP A 217 15.96 -3.48 1.46
CA ASP A 217 15.28 -3.14 2.71
C ASP A 217 15.60 -1.71 3.18
N GLY A 218 14.61 -0.95 3.62
CA GLY A 218 14.80 0.40 4.17
C GLY A 218 15.49 0.36 5.53
N LEU A 219 14.77 -0.09 6.56
CA LEU A 219 15.24 -0.18 7.94
C LEU A 219 15.08 -1.60 8.47
N ASN A 220 16.15 -2.17 9.00
CA ASN A 220 16.22 -3.56 9.43
C ASN A 220 16.59 -3.69 10.91
N PHE A 221 15.89 -4.56 11.64
CA PHE A 221 16.07 -4.71 13.08
C PHE A 221 16.10 -6.18 13.53
N VAL A 222 17.06 -6.52 14.38
CA VAL A 222 17.16 -7.85 15.01
C VAL A 222 17.66 -7.75 16.44
N ALA A 223 17.00 -8.44 17.37
CA ALA A 223 17.36 -8.44 18.79
C ALA A 223 17.52 -7.02 19.39
N VAL A 224 16.51 -6.17 19.20
CA VAL A 224 16.55 -4.77 19.66
C VAL A 224 15.52 -4.47 20.75
N GLN A 225 15.81 -3.50 21.63
CA GLN A 225 14.91 -3.15 22.74
C GLN A 225 14.72 -1.64 22.84
N ARG A 226 13.50 -1.18 23.18
CA ARG A 226 13.20 0.26 23.37
C ARG A 226 13.51 1.07 22.11
N VAL A 227 12.71 0.82 21.07
CA VAL A 227 12.89 1.41 19.74
C VAL A 227 11.77 2.39 19.43
N LEU A 228 12.13 3.61 19.02
CA LEU A 228 11.20 4.62 18.51
C LEU A 228 11.51 4.90 17.04
N ILE A 229 10.56 4.60 16.15
CA ILE A 229 10.60 4.94 14.72
C ILE A 229 9.45 5.92 14.46
N LYS A 230 9.76 7.22 14.36
CA LYS A 230 8.75 8.28 14.34
C LYS A 230 8.91 9.25 13.17
N GLY A 231 7.83 9.59 12.47
CA GLY A 231 7.85 10.75 11.56
C GLY A 231 8.73 10.58 10.33
N ASN A 232 9.25 9.37 10.08
CA ASN A 232 10.13 9.12 8.95
C ASN A 232 9.31 9.01 7.65
N THR A 233 9.93 9.40 6.54
CA THR A 233 9.40 9.19 5.19
C THR A 233 10.24 8.15 4.47
N ILE A 234 9.64 7.02 4.11
CA ILE A 234 10.30 5.94 3.38
C ILE A 234 9.60 5.77 2.03
N ARG A 235 10.31 6.01 0.92
CA ARG A 235 9.70 6.09 -0.41
C ARG A 235 10.59 5.67 -1.56
N ASP A 236 9.98 5.48 -2.74
CA ASP A 236 10.66 5.39 -4.04
C ASP A 236 11.84 4.40 -4.09
N PHE A 237 11.59 3.14 -3.76
CA PHE A 237 12.62 2.10 -3.81
C PHE A 237 13.05 1.82 -5.26
N LEU A 238 14.36 1.75 -5.49
CA LEU A 238 14.98 1.38 -6.76
C LEU A 238 15.18 -0.13 -6.82
N ARG A 239 14.06 -0.87 -6.80
CA ARG A 239 14.07 -2.33 -6.90
C ARG A 239 14.01 -2.80 -8.35
N ALA A 240 14.56 -3.99 -8.61
CA ALA A 240 14.35 -4.71 -9.86
C ALA A 240 13.24 -5.76 -9.68
N GLY A 241 12.29 -5.80 -10.62
CA GLY A 241 11.11 -6.65 -10.53
C GLY A 241 11.37 -8.15 -10.74
N ASP A 242 12.48 -8.49 -11.38
CA ASP A 242 12.93 -9.84 -11.72
C ASP A 242 13.89 -10.46 -10.68
N LEU A 243 14.39 -9.65 -9.74
CA LEU A 243 15.23 -10.12 -8.64
C LEU A 243 14.38 -10.61 -7.47
N THR A 244 14.92 -11.58 -6.72
CA THR A 244 14.31 -12.13 -5.51
C THR A 244 14.52 -11.26 -4.27
N ASP A 245 14.93 -10.01 -4.45
CA ASP A 245 15.19 -9.09 -3.34
C ASP A 245 13.89 -8.87 -2.54
N HIS A 246 14.01 -8.98 -1.22
CA HIS A 246 12.91 -8.73 -0.30
C HIS A 246 12.87 -7.23 0.02
N SER A 247 12.05 -6.48 -0.72
CA SER A 247 11.95 -5.05 -0.49
C SER A 247 10.98 -4.73 0.65
N ASP A 248 11.48 -4.66 1.88
CA ASP A 248 10.73 -4.26 3.08
C ASP A 248 11.09 -2.82 3.50
N MET A 249 10.10 -1.95 3.72
CA MET A 249 10.38 -0.57 4.18
C MET A 249 10.87 -0.54 5.63
N ILE A 250 10.21 -1.30 6.51
CA ILE A 250 10.62 -1.54 7.90
C ILE A 250 10.51 -3.04 8.17
N GLN A 251 11.65 -3.68 8.41
CA GLN A 251 11.74 -5.11 8.66
C GLN A 251 12.25 -5.43 10.06
N PHE A 252 11.57 -6.33 10.75
CA PHE A 252 12.09 -7.03 11.91
C PHE A 252 12.08 -8.54 11.63
N TRP A 253 13.12 -9.24 12.07
CA TRP A 253 13.18 -10.71 12.01
C TRP A 253 13.76 -11.28 13.30
N THR A 254 13.60 -12.58 13.48
CA THR A 254 14.15 -13.32 14.63
C THR A 254 15.05 -14.49 14.24
N ALA A 255 15.19 -14.79 12.94
CA ALA A 255 16.11 -15.81 12.45
C ALA A 255 17.55 -15.59 12.99
N GLY A 256 18.05 -16.58 13.75
CA GLY A 256 19.38 -16.54 14.36
C GLY A 256 19.52 -15.64 15.60
N ALA A 257 18.44 -14.99 16.06
CA ALA A 257 18.46 -14.17 17.27
C ALA A 257 18.30 -15.03 18.53
N GLU A 258 19.04 -14.69 19.59
CA GLU A 258 18.93 -15.33 20.91
C GLU A 258 17.99 -14.59 21.87
N THR A 259 17.60 -13.36 21.52
CA THR A 259 16.73 -12.51 22.33
C THR A 259 15.66 -11.87 21.47
N ALA A 260 14.42 -11.84 21.99
CA ALA A 260 13.30 -11.17 21.34
C ALA A 260 13.53 -9.65 21.25
N SER A 261 12.96 -9.04 20.22
CA SER A 261 12.86 -7.57 20.17
C SER A 261 11.66 -7.10 21.00
N THR A 262 11.82 -6.05 21.80
CA THR A 262 10.78 -5.58 22.75
C THR A 262 10.68 -4.06 22.82
N ASP A 263 9.52 -3.57 23.24
CA ASP A 263 9.26 -2.15 23.52
C ASP A 263 9.48 -1.28 22.28
N ILE A 264 8.73 -1.59 21.22
CA ILE A 264 8.88 -0.97 19.90
C ILE A 264 7.68 -0.07 19.63
N THR A 265 7.94 1.17 19.24
CA THR A 265 6.93 2.11 18.76
C THR A 265 7.26 2.57 17.35
N ILE A 266 6.38 2.27 16.40
CA ILE A 266 6.43 2.73 15.01
C ILE A 266 5.25 3.68 14.80
N ARG A 267 5.51 4.99 14.73
CA ARG A 267 4.43 5.96 14.69
C ARG A 267 4.59 7.12 13.73
N ASP A 268 3.50 7.59 13.15
CA ASP A 268 3.47 8.82 12.33
C ASP A 268 4.43 8.78 11.12
N ASN A 269 4.81 7.59 10.65
CA ASN A 269 5.67 7.44 9.48
C ASN A 269 4.83 7.47 8.19
N LEU A 270 5.44 7.96 7.11
CA LEU A 270 4.92 7.85 5.76
C LEU A 270 5.70 6.77 5.01
N LEU A 271 5.01 5.72 4.58
CA LEU A 271 5.54 4.61 3.81
C LEU A 271 4.87 4.60 2.43
N ASN A 272 5.52 5.15 1.41
CA ASN A 272 4.91 5.37 0.11
C ASN A 272 5.73 4.76 -1.03
N SER A 273 5.17 3.81 -1.77
CA SER A 273 5.86 3.21 -2.93
C SER A 273 6.06 4.19 -4.10
N GLY A 274 5.36 5.33 -4.08
CA GLY A 274 5.44 6.37 -5.10
C GLY A 274 5.03 5.84 -6.47
N ALA A 275 5.83 6.14 -7.49
CA ALA A 275 5.65 5.61 -8.84
C ALA A 275 6.43 4.30 -9.09
N GLY A 276 7.20 3.84 -8.10
CA GLY A 276 8.01 2.63 -8.17
C GLY A 276 7.20 1.35 -8.04
N LEU A 277 7.89 0.21 -8.13
CA LEU A 277 7.29 -1.10 -7.89
C LEU A 277 6.93 -1.30 -6.40
N TYR A 278 6.02 -2.23 -6.15
CA TYR A 278 5.58 -2.61 -4.81
C TYR A 278 6.75 -2.96 -3.89
N THR A 279 6.57 -2.63 -2.62
CA THR A 279 7.38 -3.12 -1.51
C THR A 279 6.47 -3.69 -0.44
N GLN A 280 7.02 -4.47 0.46
CA GLN A 280 6.40 -4.73 1.76
C GLN A 280 6.61 -3.50 2.63
N SER A 281 5.61 -3.13 3.44
CA SER A 281 5.69 -1.92 4.27
C SER A 281 6.29 -2.23 5.64
N ILE A 282 5.47 -2.56 6.64
CA ILE A 282 5.97 -3.01 7.95
C ILE A 282 5.89 -4.53 8.01
N PHE A 283 7.05 -5.20 8.01
CA PHE A 283 7.15 -6.66 8.01
C PHE A 283 7.95 -7.15 9.22
N MET A 284 7.27 -7.76 10.18
CA MET A 284 7.84 -8.24 11.43
C MET A 284 7.54 -9.73 11.59
N ARG A 285 8.15 -10.58 10.77
CA ARG A 285 7.96 -12.03 10.88
C ARG A 285 8.78 -12.56 12.06
N ASN A 286 8.23 -13.52 12.80
CA ASN A 286 8.92 -14.18 13.91
C ASN A 286 9.37 -15.58 13.50
N GLU A 287 10.40 -15.66 12.65
CA GLU A 287 10.89 -16.92 12.06
C GLU A 287 11.34 -17.92 13.13
N ALA A 288 11.88 -17.44 14.24
CA ALA A 288 12.34 -18.30 15.33
C ALA A 288 11.17 -19.13 15.89
N VAL A 289 10.00 -18.51 16.04
CA VAL A 289 8.79 -19.14 16.59
C VAL A 289 8.02 -19.90 15.51
N ASP A 290 7.71 -19.26 14.38
CA ASP A 290 6.91 -19.89 13.32
C ASP A 290 7.65 -21.05 12.62
N GLY A 291 8.99 -21.03 12.64
CA GLY A 291 9.87 -22.10 12.17
C GLY A 291 10.11 -23.20 13.22
N GLY A 292 9.58 -23.06 14.44
CA GLY A 292 9.68 -24.06 15.51
C GLY A 292 11.06 -24.18 16.17
N THR A 293 11.93 -23.17 16.01
CA THR A 293 13.27 -23.16 16.62
C THR A 293 13.30 -22.53 18.02
N ALA A 294 12.26 -21.78 18.39
CA ALA A 294 12.05 -21.16 19.69
C ALA A 294 10.57 -21.17 20.07
N GLY A 295 10.27 -20.94 21.35
CA GLY A 295 8.93 -20.85 21.90
C GLY A 295 8.50 -19.42 22.28
N PRO A 296 7.49 -19.28 23.16
CA PRO A 296 6.95 -18.00 23.60
C PRO A 296 7.96 -17.00 24.20
N GLU A 297 9.12 -17.47 24.65
CA GLU A 297 10.24 -16.62 25.07
C GLU A 297 10.71 -15.67 23.95
N MET A 298 10.58 -16.08 22.68
CA MET A 298 10.95 -15.30 21.50
C MET A 298 9.82 -14.47 20.89
N PHE A 299 8.64 -14.39 21.53
CA PHE A 299 7.60 -13.47 21.09
C PHE A 299 8.12 -12.04 21.13
N TYR A 300 7.79 -11.23 20.12
CA TYR A 300 7.93 -9.77 20.26
C TYR A 300 7.10 -9.31 21.47
N ARG A 301 7.51 -8.24 22.15
CA ARG A 301 6.77 -7.72 23.32
C ARG A 301 6.57 -6.22 23.28
N ASN A 302 5.40 -5.76 23.74
CA ASN A 302 5.08 -4.34 23.87
C ASN A 302 5.30 -3.57 22.56
N LEU A 303 4.60 -3.99 21.50
CA LEU A 303 4.68 -3.40 20.17
C LEU A 303 3.51 -2.44 19.94
N ARG A 304 3.81 -1.22 19.49
CA ARG A 304 2.83 -0.21 19.10
C ARG A 304 3.10 0.28 17.68
N ILE A 305 2.09 0.19 16.82
CA ILE A 305 2.13 0.66 15.43
C ILE A 305 0.94 1.60 15.24
N GLU A 306 1.19 2.91 15.16
CA GLU A 306 0.11 3.90 15.18
C GLU A 306 0.31 5.13 14.30
N GLU A 307 -0.77 5.73 13.81
CA GLU A 307 -0.73 6.99 13.05
C GLU A 307 0.10 6.92 11.75
N ASN A 308 0.48 5.74 11.28
CA ASN A 308 1.27 5.61 10.05
C ASN A 308 0.36 5.71 8.81
N VAL A 309 0.88 6.34 7.76
CA VAL A 309 0.27 6.34 6.43
C VAL A 309 1.06 5.41 5.54
N ILE A 310 0.40 4.41 4.98
CA ILE A 310 0.97 3.43 4.08
C ILE A 310 0.24 3.51 2.75
N ILE A 311 0.96 3.84 1.67
CA ILE A 311 0.45 3.92 0.30
C ILE A 311 1.33 2.97 -0.54
N ASN A 312 0.86 1.74 -0.75
CA ASN A 312 1.69 0.68 -1.32
C ASN A 312 0.86 -0.42 -1.98
N ALA A 313 1.49 -1.43 -2.58
CA ALA A 313 0.84 -2.49 -3.34
C ALA A 313 1.35 -3.88 -2.98
N HIS A 314 1.30 -4.27 -1.71
CA HIS A 314 1.61 -5.64 -1.29
C HIS A 314 0.78 -6.02 -0.07
N LEU A 315 0.39 -7.30 0.05
CA LEU A 315 -0.44 -7.82 1.14
C LEU A 315 0.17 -7.58 2.53
N HIS A 316 1.49 -7.38 2.58
CA HIS A 316 2.25 -7.04 3.78
C HIS A 316 2.28 -5.51 3.99
N GLY A 317 1.10 -4.92 4.22
CA GLY A 317 0.99 -3.54 4.68
C GLY A 317 1.51 -3.41 6.12
N ILE A 318 0.88 -4.14 7.03
CA ILE A 318 1.40 -4.36 8.38
C ILE A 318 1.32 -5.86 8.64
N SER A 319 2.46 -6.51 8.84
CA SER A 319 2.51 -7.94 9.17
C SER A 319 3.32 -8.15 10.43
N VAL A 320 2.72 -8.77 11.43
CA VAL A 320 3.30 -8.99 12.75
C VAL A 320 3.18 -10.47 13.10
N GLY A 321 4.33 -11.09 13.34
CA GLY A 321 4.47 -12.45 13.84
C GLY A 321 4.07 -12.57 15.31
N GLU A 322 4.37 -13.71 15.92
CA GLU A 322 3.99 -14.01 17.29
C GLU A 322 4.49 -12.95 18.27
N THR A 323 3.53 -12.29 18.94
CA THR A 323 3.75 -11.11 19.79
C THR A 323 2.91 -11.20 21.06
N ASP A 324 3.39 -10.63 22.17
CA ASP A 324 2.65 -10.44 23.43
C ASP A 324 2.58 -8.93 23.76
N GLY A 325 1.37 -8.37 23.75
CA GLY A 325 1.15 -6.94 23.94
C GLY A 325 1.34 -6.15 22.65
N LEU A 326 0.37 -6.26 21.73
CA LEU A 326 0.37 -5.60 20.42
C LEU A 326 -0.73 -4.56 20.34
N VAL A 327 -0.41 -3.34 19.94
CA VAL A 327 -1.38 -2.29 19.60
C VAL A 327 -1.15 -1.84 18.15
N ILE A 328 -2.17 -1.96 17.30
CA ILE A 328 -2.19 -1.41 15.94
C ILE A 328 -3.37 -0.46 15.83
N ARG A 329 -3.14 0.85 15.81
CA ARG A 329 -4.26 1.81 15.81
C ARG A 329 -4.05 3.03 14.94
N ASN A 330 -5.14 3.58 14.41
CA ASN A 330 -5.08 4.85 13.67
C ASN A 330 -4.09 4.84 12.49
N ASN A 331 -3.85 3.69 11.86
CA ASN A 331 -3.07 3.64 10.62
C ASN A 331 -4.02 3.77 9.43
N THR A 332 -3.56 4.45 8.37
CA THR A 332 -4.24 4.48 7.07
C THR A 332 -3.42 3.70 6.06
N VAL A 333 -3.97 2.59 5.57
CA VAL A 333 -3.27 1.62 4.72
C VAL A 333 -4.01 1.47 3.40
N VAL A 334 -3.48 2.11 2.36
CA VAL A 334 -4.10 2.33 1.07
C VAL A 334 -3.35 1.58 -0.02
N ARG A 335 -4.10 1.00 -0.97
CA ARG A 335 -3.56 0.34 -2.15
C ARG A 335 -3.14 1.38 -3.19
N ASN A 336 -1.87 1.39 -3.55
CA ASN A 336 -1.36 2.12 -4.70
C ASN A 336 -1.35 1.22 -5.94
N THR A 337 -2.38 1.29 -6.76
CA THR A 337 -2.50 0.36 -7.90
C THR A 337 -1.35 0.43 -8.90
N ILE A 338 -0.72 1.60 -9.04
CA ILE A 338 0.41 1.86 -9.96
C ILE A 338 1.62 0.99 -9.60
N SER A 339 1.86 0.77 -8.31
CA SER A 339 2.97 -0.03 -7.84
C SER A 339 2.73 -1.55 -7.91
N SER A 340 1.54 -2.01 -8.31
CA SER A 340 1.24 -3.45 -8.36
C SER A 340 2.16 -4.18 -9.35
N GLY A 341 2.49 -5.45 -9.06
CA GLY A 341 3.23 -6.28 -10.01
C GLY A 341 2.44 -6.57 -11.30
N PRO A 342 3.09 -7.14 -12.33
CA PRO A 342 2.52 -7.31 -13.67
C PRO A 342 1.32 -8.28 -13.72
N GLU A 343 1.24 -9.20 -12.77
CA GLU A 343 0.12 -10.14 -12.68
C GLU A 343 -1.10 -9.48 -12.03
N ARG A 344 -2.30 -9.69 -12.59
CA ARG A 344 -3.54 -9.27 -11.94
C ARG A 344 -3.84 -10.15 -10.74
N ASN A 345 -3.29 -9.81 -9.57
CA ASN A 345 -3.50 -10.53 -8.31
C ASN A 345 -3.94 -9.57 -7.19
N PRO A 346 -5.22 -9.16 -7.16
CA PRO A 346 -5.70 -8.21 -6.16
C PRO A 346 -5.47 -8.68 -4.72
N SER A 347 -5.49 -9.99 -4.45
CA SER A 347 -5.22 -10.52 -3.11
C SER A 347 -3.78 -10.29 -2.66
N LEU A 348 -2.82 -10.37 -3.59
CA LEU A 348 -1.40 -10.08 -3.34
C LEU A 348 -1.11 -8.58 -3.29
N TRP A 349 -1.76 -7.79 -4.15
CA TRP A 349 -1.46 -6.36 -4.29
C TRP A 349 -2.29 -5.43 -3.42
N THR A 350 -3.17 -5.96 -2.56
CA THR A 350 -3.96 -5.15 -1.63
C THR A 350 -3.35 -5.24 -0.23
N PRO A 351 -2.81 -4.13 0.31
CA PRO A 351 -2.28 -4.07 1.67
C PRO A 351 -3.30 -4.43 2.76
N GLN A 352 -2.82 -5.16 3.77
CA GLN A 352 -3.62 -5.65 4.88
C GLN A 352 -2.87 -5.51 6.20
N ILE A 353 -3.62 -5.58 7.31
CA ILE A 353 -3.07 -5.88 8.63
C ILE A 353 -3.14 -7.40 8.83
N ARG A 354 -2.00 -8.02 9.12
CA ARG A 354 -1.88 -9.46 9.33
C ARG A 354 -1.15 -9.71 10.64
N VAL A 355 -1.80 -10.42 11.56
CA VAL A 355 -1.22 -10.75 12.86
C VAL A 355 -1.20 -12.26 13.03
N ALA A 356 -0.10 -12.83 13.53
CA ALA A 356 -0.03 -14.26 13.81
C ALA A 356 -1.09 -14.65 14.86
N ALA A 357 -1.86 -15.69 14.57
CA ALA A 357 -2.99 -16.12 15.40
C ALA A 357 -2.60 -16.53 16.83
N ALA A 358 -1.33 -16.89 17.04
CA ALA A 358 -0.77 -17.24 18.36
C ALA A 358 -0.37 -16.02 19.22
N SER A 359 -0.50 -14.80 18.69
CA SER A 359 -0.23 -13.56 19.45
C SER A 359 -1.21 -13.37 20.60
N ARG A 360 -0.78 -12.67 21.64
CA ARG A 360 -1.50 -12.45 22.90
C ARG A 360 -1.64 -10.97 23.21
N ASN A 361 -2.68 -10.60 23.94
CA ASN A 361 -2.97 -9.23 24.37
C ASN A 361 -2.91 -8.25 23.17
N VAL A 362 -3.77 -8.47 22.18
CA VAL A 362 -3.76 -7.76 20.90
C VAL A 362 -4.90 -6.75 20.84
N ASP A 363 -4.61 -5.53 20.43
CA ASP A 363 -5.57 -4.45 20.23
C ASP A 363 -5.41 -3.83 18.84
N ILE A 364 -6.41 -3.98 17.97
CA ILE A 364 -6.42 -3.45 16.60
C ILE A 364 -7.63 -2.53 16.42
N GLN A 365 -7.43 -1.21 16.46
CA GLN A 365 -8.53 -0.26 16.50
C GLN A 365 -8.37 0.92 15.57
N ARG A 366 -9.48 1.44 15.04
CA ARG A 366 -9.49 2.75 14.35
C ARG A 366 -8.54 2.83 13.17
N ASN A 367 -8.23 1.73 12.51
CA ASN A 367 -7.45 1.74 11.28
C ASN A 367 -8.38 1.88 10.06
N ALA A 368 -7.92 2.57 9.03
CA ALA A 368 -8.49 2.53 7.68
C ALA A 368 -7.66 1.55 6.85
N VAL A 369 -8.21 0.38 6.51
CA VAL A 369 -7.47 -0.71 5.85
C VAL A 369 -8.39 -1.58 5.03
N ALA A 370 -7.89 -2.27 4.00
CA ALA A 370 -8.74 -3.16 3.21
C ALA A 370 -9.14 -4.46 3.92
N ARG A 371 -8.28 -4.97 4.80
CA ARG A 371 -8.52 -6.22 5.51
C ARG A 371 -7.65 -6.35 6.76
N ILE A 372 -8.20 -7.03 7.77
CA ILE A 372 -7.50 -7.50 8.96
C ILE A 372 -7.56 -9.03 8.98
N THR A 373 -6.44 -9.70 9.24
CA THR A 373 -6.35 -11.18 9.31
C THR A 373 -5.56 -11.63 10.52
N GLY A 374 -5.85 -12.84 11.02
CA GLY A 374 -5.21 -13.43 12.20
C GLY A 374 -6.17 -13.71 13.35
N GLN A 375 -7.26 -12.93 13.44
CA GLN A 375 -8.28 -13.12 14.46
C GLN A 375 -9.17 -14.34 14.13
N ASP A 376 -9.35 -15.21 15.11
CA ASP A 376 -10.23 -16.37 15.15
C ASP A 376 -10.81 -16.55 16.57
N ASN A 377 -11.53 -15.51 17.05
CA ASN A 377 -12.20 -15.47 18.36
C ASN A 377 -11.28 -15.68 19.58
N GLN A 378 -10.01 -15.28 19.50
CA GLN A 378 -9.12 -15.26 20.65
C GLN A 378 -9.71 -14.31 21.74
N PRO A 379 -9.74 -14.73 23.02
CA PRO A 379 -10.42 -13.99 24.08
C PRO A 379 -9.66 -12.72 24.54
N ASP A 380 -8.36 -12.63 24.24
CA ASP A 380 -7.46 -11.52 24.59
C ASP A 380 -7.16 -10.61 23.40
N TRP A 381 -7.98 -10.69 22.34
CA TRP A 381 -7.93 -9.80 21.18
C TRP A 381 -9.10 -8.84 21.20
N THR A 382 -8.82 -7.55 20.99
CA THR A 382 -9.81 -6.52 20.71
C THR A 382 -9.62 -6.02 19.28
N VAL A 383 -10.66 -6.14 18.45
CA VAL A 383 -10.67 -5.62 17.08
C VAL A 383 -11.95 -4.83 16.88
N SER A 384 -11.86 -3.50 16.89
CA SER A 384 -13.04 -2.62 16.89
C SER A 384 -12.79 -1.30 16.15
N ASP A 385 -13.85 -0.64 15.71
CA ASP A 385 -13.83 0.71 15.11
C ASP A 385 -12.89 0.87 13.90
N ASN A 386 -12.53 -0.22 13.21
CA ASN A 386 -11.75 -0.15 11.96
C ASN A 386 -12.69 0.07 10.77
N LEU A 387 -12.32 0.96 9.84
CA LEU A 387 -13.05 1.14 8.59
C LEU A 387 -12.40 0.29 7.49
N MET A 388 -13.19 -0.58 6.87
CA MET A 388 -12.74 -1.33 5.69
C MET A 388 -12.80 -0.41 4.46
N ILE A 389 -11.69 -0.25 3.75
CA ILE A 389 -11.58 0.60 2.54
C ILE A 389 -11.16 -0.22 1.32
N GLN A 390 -11.63 0.12 0.12
CA GLN A 390 -11.37 -0.66 -1.10
C GLN A 390 -11.50 0.18 -2.37
N ASP A 391 -10.92 -0.28 -3.48
CA ASP A 391 -10.91 0.42 -4.76
C ASP A 391 -11.44 -0.42 -5.93
N GLN A 392 -12.12 -1.52 -5.63
CA GLN A 392 -12.54 -2.54 -6.60
C GLN A 392 -14.05 -2.53 -6.86
N ARG A 393 -14.85 -2.00 -5.93
CA ARG A 393 -16.31 -2.16 -5.88
C ARG A 393 -16.98 -0.82 -5.60
N PRO A 394 -17.25 0.01 -6.63
CA PRO A 394 -17.76 1.37 -6.45
C PRO A 394 -19.10 1.46 -5.70
N ASN A 395 -19.88 0.38 -5.66
CA ASN A 395 -21.19 0.34 -5.00
C ASN A 395 -21.14 -0.24 -3.57
N GLU A 396 -19.95 -0.53 -3.03
CA GLU A 396 -19.78 -1.06 -1.68
C GLU A 396 -19.13 -0.01 -0.75
N PRO A 397 -19.48 0.00 0.56
CA PRO A 397 -18.91 0.94 1.52
C PRO A 397 -17.37 0.94 1.52
N GLY A 398 -16.80 2.10 1.83
CA GLY A 398 -15.34 2.27 1.89
C GLY A 398 -14.69 2.36 0.52
N TYR A 399 -15.46 2.58 -0.57
CA TYR A 399 -14.86 2.82 -1.87
C TYR A 399 -14.00 4.09 -1.86
N TYR A 400 -12.83 4.04 -2.47
CA TYR A 400 -11.84 5.13 -2.35
C TYR A 400 -12.36 6.51 -2.75
N ASP A 401 -13.28 6.62 -3.71
CA ASP A 401 -13.84 7.92 -4.12
C ASP A 401 -14.77 8.55 -3.07
N ASP A 402 -15.34 7.73 -2.19
CA ASP A 402 -16.13 8.20 -1.05
C ASP A 402 -15.23 8.54 0.15
N VAL A 403 -14.06 7.88 0.24
CA VAL A 403 -13.17 7.94 1.40
C VAL A 403 -12.12 9.04 1.26
N PHE A 404 -11.55 9.22 0.08
CA PHE A 404 -10.39 10.07 -0.18
C PHE A 404 -10.69 11.10 -1.26
N MET A 405 -9.90 12.18 -1.29
CA MET A 405 -10.02 13.23 -2.29
C MET A 405 -9.84 12.72 -3.73
N ALA A 406 -8.79 11.94 -3.99
CA ALA A 406 -8.50 11.41 -5.33
C ALA A 406 -7.62 10.15 -5.34
N ALA A 407 -7.67 9.28 -4.32
CA ALA A 407 -6.69 8.19 -4.16
C ALA A 407 -6.53 7.23 -5.36
N ARG A 408 -7.54 7.11 -6.25
CA ARG A 408 -7.46 6.31 -7.48
C ARG A 408 -7.01 7.09 -8.72
N LEU A 409 -7.18 8.41 -8.72
CA LEU A 409 -7.08 9.27 -9.90
C LEU A 409 -5.92 10.26 -9.83
N GLY A 410 -5.49 10.64 -8.64
CA GLY A 410 -4.37 11.54 -8.39
C GLY A 410 -3.02 10.84 -8.42
N ASP A 411 -1.97 11.65 -8.37
CA ASP A 411 -0.59 11.16 -8.27
C ASP A 411 -0.38 10.45 -6.92
N PRO A 412 0.07 9.18 -6.88
CA PRO A 412 0.30 8.47 -5.64
C PRO A 412 1.42 9.07 -4.78
N ARG A 413 2.28 9.91 -5.35
CA ARG A 413 3.33 10.62 -4.63
C ARG A 413 2.78 11.82 -3.87
N ASP A 414 1.66 12.39 -4.32
CA ASP A 414 1.04 13.54 -3.67
C ASP A 414 0.05 13.09 -2.59
N LEU A 415 0.37 13.39 -1.33
CA LEU A 415 -0.49 13.03 -0.20
C LEU A 415 -1.85 13.70 -0.22
N SER A 416 -2.00 14.85 -0.91
CA SER A 416 -3.28 15.52 -1.05
C SER A 416 -4.33 14.65 -1.75
N SER A 417 -3.90 13.69 -2.59
CA SER A 417 -4.77 12.66 -3.19
C SER A 417 -5.42 11.74 -2.14
N PHE A 418 -4.78 11.57 -0.98
CA PHE A 418 -5.18 10.65 0.09
C PHE A 418 -5.75 11.36 1.32
N VAL A 419 -5.92 12.68 1.27
CA VAL A 419 -6.69 13.41 2.28
C VAL A 419 -8.11 12.86 2.31
N TYR A 420 -8.70 12.77 3.51
CA TYR A 420 -10.06 12.29 3.65
C TYR A 420 -11.05 13.21 2.94
N ALA A 421 -11.95 12.63 2.16
CA ALA A 421 -12.95 13.40 1.43
C ALA A 421 -13.90 14.10 2.41
N PRO A 422 -14.21 15.40 2.23
CA PRO A 422 -15.18 16.11 3.05
C PRO A 422 -16.55 15.42 3.06
N GLY A 423 -17.10 15.20 4.25
CA GLY A 423 -18.33 14.44 4.47
C GLY A 423 -18.24 12.94 4.19
N GLY A 424 -17.05 12.43 3.85
CA GLY A 424 -16.76 11.01 3.69
C GLY A 424 -16.71 10.27 5.03
N PRO A 425 -16.62 8.92 5.01
CA PRO A 425 -16.71 8.11 6.22
C PRO A 425 -15.52 8.26 7.19
N LEU A 426 -14.39 8.83 6.74
CA LEU A 426 -13.23 9.10 7.60
C LEU A 426 -13.18 10.54 8.13
N ASP A 427 -13.87 11.48 7.48
CA ASP A 427 -13.87 12.89 7.86
C ASP A 427 -14.42 13.08 9.29
N GLY A 428 -13.61 13.70 10.17
CA GLY A 428 -13.93 13.91 11.58
C GLY A 428 -14.13 12.65 12.44
N SER A 429 -13.92 11.45 11.88
CA SER A 429 -14.24 10.17 12.55
C SER A 429 -13.25 9.78 13.65
N GLY A 430 -12.00 10.27 13.56
CA GLY A 430 -10.88 9.78 14.36
C GLY A 430 -10.44 8.36 14.02
N ILE A 431 -10.84 7.83 12.86
CA ILE A 431 -10.34 6.59 12.25
C ILE A 431 -9.27 6.95 11.21
N GLY A 432 -8.24 6.11 11.10
CA GLY A 432 -7.08 6.35 10.25
C GLY A 432 -6.08 7.31 10.89
N ALA A 433 -5.02 7.60 10.15
CA ALA A 433 -3.95 8.50 10.57
C ALA A 433 -4.43 9.95 10.57
N ALA A 434 -4.13 10.67 11.67
CA ALA A 434 -4.56 12.06 11.85
C ALA A 434 -3.88 13.05 10.90
N ARG A 435 -2.81 12.63 10.20
CA ARG A 435 -2.06 13.49 9.27
C ARG A 435 -2.69 13.66 7.89
N LEU A 436 -3.78 12.95 7.57
CA LEU A 436 -4.48 13.01 6.28
C LEU A 436 -5.72 13.90 6.38
N THR A 437 -5.49 15.21 6.56
CA THR A 437 -6.51 16.24 6.73
C THR A 437 -6.39 17.30 5.64
N ASP A 438 -7.30 18.26 5.60
CA ASP A 438 -7.26 19.35 4.60
C ASP A 438 -5.99 20.22 4.64
N GLU A 439 -5.21 20.12 5.73
CA GLU A 439 -3.92 20.79 5.95
C GLU A 439 -2.72 19.98 5.46
N THR A 440 -2.92 18.74 4.99
CA THR A 440 -1.85 17.93 4.40
C THR A 440 -1.32 18.61 3.14
N GLY A 441 -0.09 19.11 3.23
CA GLY A 441 0.57 19.81 2.14
C GLY A 441 0.91 18.91 0.96
N HIS A 442 1.11 19.55 -0.20
CA HIS A 442 1.79 18.95 -1.35
C HIS A 442 3.20 18.52 -0.92
N ASP A 443 3.69 17.38 -1.42
CA ASP A 443 5.07 16.96 -1.17
C ASP A 443 6.01 17.99 -1.82
N PRO A 444 6.82 18.75 -1.04
CA PRO A 444 7.72 19.76 -1.60
C PRO A 444 8.82 19.16 -2.49
N MET A 445 9.03 17.85 -2.44
CA MET A 445 9.97 17.13 -3.32
C MET A 445 9.35 16.80 -4.69
N LEU A 446 8.04 16.97 -4.87
CA LEU A 446 7.44 16.97 -6.20
C LEU A 446 7.74 18.31 -6.85
N SER A 447 8.57 18.29 -7.89
CA SER A 447 8.85 19.49 -8.69
C SER A 447 7.55 20.08 -9.23
N ASP A 448 7.46 21.40 -9.34
CA ASP A 448 6.37 22.10 -10.02
C ASP A 448 6.09 21.56 -11.43
N GLU A 449 7.12 21.11 -12.16
CA GLU A 449 6.98 20.48 -13.49
C GLU A 449 6.18 19.15 -13.44
N GLY A 450 5.97 18.58 -12.26
CA GLY A 450 5.25 17.33 -12.00
C GLY A 450 3.91 17.51 -11.28
N PHE A 451 3.47 18.74 -10.97
CA PHE A 451 2.19 18.97 -10.30
C PHE A 451 1.02 18.50 -11.17
N GLN A 452 0.21 17.57 -10.63
CA GLN A 452 -1.03 17.11 -11.25
C GLN A 452 -2.22 17.63 -10.45
N PRO A 453 -3.14 18.42 -11.06
CA PRO A 453 -4.35 18.84 -10.39
C PRO A 453 -5.19 17.65 -9.91
N LEU A 454 -5.65 17.70 -8.67
CA LEU A 454 -6.64 16.78 -8.13
C LEU A 454 -7.97 16.94 -8.88
N ILE A 455 -8.53 15.81 -9.29
CA ILE A 455 -9.89 15.72 -9.82
C ILE A 455 -10.68 14.83 -8.87
N ARG A 456 -11.65 15.42 -8.17
CA ARG A 456 -12.66 14.64 -7.43
C ARG A 456 -13.88 14.46 -8.33
N VAL A 457 -14.37 13.23 -8.41
CA VAL A 457 -15.59 12.90 -9.15
C VAL A 457 -16.58 12.26 -8.18
N THR A 458 -17.79 12.81 -8.11
CA THR A 458 -18.90 12.21 -7.37
C THR A 458 -20.09 11.98 -8.29
N GLY A 459 -20.78 10.84 -8.11
CA GLY A 459 -22.03 10.57 -8.82
C GLY A 459 -23.20 11.34 -8.20
N ASP A 460 -24.17 11.72 -9.02
CA ASP A 460 -25.45 12.23 -8.53
C ASP A 460 -26.29 11.08 -7.98
N ALA A 461 -26.76 11.20 -6.73
CA ALA A 461 -27.52 10.14 -6.06
C ALA A 461 -28.89 9.86 -6.70
N ALA A 462 -29.44 10.82 -7.45
CA ALA A 462 -30.73 10.71 -8.14
C ALA A 462 -30.58 10.35 -9.62
N GLN A 463 -29.42 10.57 -10.23
CA GLN A 463 -29.17 10.33 -11.66
C GLN A 463 -27.85 9.60 -11.88
N SER A 464 -27.93 8.29 -12.14
CA SER A 464 -26.75 7.41 -12.32
C SER A 464 -25.89 7.73 -13.54
N ASP A 465 -26.37 8.56 -14.46
CA ASP A 465 -25.67 9.07 -15.64
C ASP A 465 -25.08 10.48 -15.44
N THR A 466 -25.21 11.05 -14.25
CA THR A 466 -24.79 12.42 -13.93
C THR A 466 -23.69 12.43 -12.86
N PHE A 467 -22.66 13.24 -13.11
CA PHE A 467 -21.48 13.34 -12.26
C PHE A 467 -21.12 14.80 -12.00
N VAL A 468 -20.60 15.07 -10.80
CA VAL A 468 -19.97 16.33 -10.43
C VAL A 468 -18.45 16.15 -10.50
N PHE A 469 -17.79 17.04 -11.23
CA PHE A 469 -16.34 17.11 -11.35
C PHE A 469 -15.87 18.34 -10.58
N ASP A 470 -15.01 18.13 -9.59
CA ASP A 470 -14.63 19.16 -8.63
C ASP A 470 -13.11 19.26 -8.50
N ALA A 471 -12.60 20.49 -8.66
CA ALA A 471 -11.20 20.86 -8.50
C ALA A 471 -10.97 21.73 -7.25
N ALA A 472 -11.99 22.00 -6.42
CA ALA A 472 -11.86 22.89 -5.26
C ALA A 472 -10.84 22.42 -4.20
N GLY A 473 -10.57 21.11 -4.17
CA GLY A 473 -9.61 20.49 -3.25
C GLY A 473 -8.14 20.72 -3.60
N ASN A 474 -7.82 21.27 -4.77
CA ASN A 474 -6.44 21.50 -5.19
C ASN A 474 -5.69 22.42 -4.21
N ARG A 475 -4.44 22.08 -3.92
CA ARG A 475 -3.48 22.92 -3.19
C ARG A 475 -2.37 23.28 -4.16
N PHE A 476 -2.10 24.58 -4.30
CA PHE A 476 -1.23 25.09 -5.37
C PHE A 476 0.20 25.21 -4.87
N PRO A 477 1.21 25.00 -5.74
CA PRO A 477 2.59 25.33 -5.43
C PRO A 477 2.73 26.79 -4.98
N ASP A 478 3.67 27.07 -4.07
CA ASP A 478 4.02 28.40 -3.57
C ASP A 478 2.89 29.23 -2.95
N GLY A 479 1.77 28.60 -2.56
CA GLY A 479 0.66 29.31 -1.91
C GLY A 479 -0.14 30.23 -2.85
N LEU A 480 -0.09 30.00 -4.17
CA LEU A 480 -0.90 30.73 -5.13
C LEU A 480 -2.41 30.57 -4.88
N ASP A 481 -3.17 31.65 -5.06
CA ASP A 481 -4.61 31.68 -4.76
C ASP A 481 -5.44 30.96 -5.86
N PRO A 482 -6.12 29.83 -5.55
CA PRO A 482 -7.04 29.14 -6.46
C PRO A 482 -8.06 30.06 -7.13
N ALA A 483 -8.52 31.10 -6.43
CA ALA A 483 -9.59 31.98 -6.89
C ALA A 483 -9.23 32.73 -8.18
N THR A 484 -7.95 32.76 -8.53
CA THR A 484 -7.42 33.44 -9.71
C THR A 484 -7.10 32.49 -10.87
N ALA A 485 -7.17 31.18 -10.65
CA ALA A 485 -6.93 30.18 -11.68
C ALA A 485 -8.14 29.98 -12.60
N ILE A 486 -7.88 29.68 -13.88
CA ILE A 486 -8.91 29.32 -14.86
C ILE A 486 -8.94 27.80 -14.98
N PHE A 487 -10.11 27.22 -14.76
CA PHE A 487 -10.35 25.77 -14.85
C PHE A 487 -11.21 25.47 -16.06
N ARG A 488 -10.73 24.59 -16.94
CA ARG A 488 -11.43 24.13 -18.13
C ARG A 488 -11.47 22.61 -18.18
N TRP A 489 -12.67 22.07 -18.21
CA TRP A 489 -12.95 20.64 -18.35
C TRP A 489 -13.23 20.33 -19.82
N THR A 490 -12.60 19.28 -20.33
CA THR A 490 -12.83 18.75 -21.68
C THR A 490 -13.24 17.28 -21.58
N PHE A 491 -14.36 16.93 -22.19
CA PHE A 491 -14.91 15.58 -22.21
C PHE A 491 -14.60 14.90 -23.56
N ASP A 492 -14.59 13.56 -23.58
CA ASP A 492 -14.26 12.77 -24.78
C ASP A 492 -15.26 12.90 -25.94
N ASP A 493 -16.45 13.42 -25.68
CA ASP A 493 -17.46 13.78 -26.67
C ASP A 493 -17.25 15.18 -27.28
N GLY A 494 -16.20 15.89 -26.86
CA GLY A 494 -15.85 17.23 -27.32
C GLY A 494 -16.53 18.37 -26.57
N VAL A 495 -17.40 18.08 -25.59
CA VAL A 495 -17.98 19.11 -24.72
C VAL A 495 -16.90 19.72 -23.84
N THR A 496 -16.97 21.04 -23.65
CA THR A 496 -16.10 21.78 -22.72
C THR A 496 -16.93 22.58 -21.73
N LEU A 497 -16.53 22.57 -20.46
CA LEU A 497 -17.15 23.36 -19.39
C LEU A 497 -16.06 24.12 -18.63
N ASP A 498 -16.36 25.36 -18.22
CA ASP A 498 -15.43 26.20 -17.45
C ASP A 498 -15.94 26.35 -16.02
N GLY A 499 -15.03 26.36 -15.05
CA GLY A 499 -15.34 26.53 -13.62
C GLY A 499 -14.62 25.54 -12.71
N VAL A 500 -14.47 25.90 -11.44
CA VAL A 500 -13.82 25.05 -10.41
C VAL A 500 -14.57 23.73 -10.22
N THR A 501 -15.90 23.80 -10.26
CA THR A 501 -16.79 22.65 -10.14
C THR A 501 -17.78 22.67 -11.30
N VAL A 502 -17.97 21.55 -11.98
CA VAL A 502 -18.92 21.41 -13.10
C VAL A 502 -19.76 20.13 -12.95
N THR A 503 -20.99 20.16 -13.43
CA THR A 503 -21.88 18.99 -13.47
C THR A 503 -22.07 18.54 -14.91
N ARG A 504 -21.92 17.26 -15.19
CA ARG A 504 -22.10 16.67 -16.53
C ARG A 504 -22.93 15.38 -16.45
N ARG A 505 -24.02 15.35 -17.21
CA ARG A 505 -24.80 14.15 -17.54
C ARG A 505 -24.24 13.50 -18.80
N PHE A 506 -24.22 12.18 -18.92
CA PHE A 506 -23.76 11.49 -20.13
C PHE A 506 -24.89 10.69 -20.80
N ASP A 507 -25.04 10.85 -22.11
CA ASP A 507 -26.19 10.29 -22.85
C ASP A 507 -26.02 8.82 -23.24
N SER A 508 -24.84 8.25 -23.03
CA SER A 508 -24.58 6.85 -23.35
C SER A 508 -23.66 6.17 -22.35
N PRO A 509 -23.92 4.88 -22.05
CA PRO A 509 -23.12 4.12 -21.12
C PRO A 509 -21.71 3.88 -21.66
N GLY A 510 -20.79 3.58 -20.76
CA GLY A 510 -19.41 3.30 -21.09
C GLY A 510 -18.41 4.12 -20.26
N LYS A 511 -17.14 3.82 -20.45
CA LYS A 511 -16.04 4.60 -19.86
C LYS A 511 -15.91 5.94 -20.58
N ARG A 512 -15.92 7.04 -19.84
CA ARG A 512 -15.71 8.40 -20.34
C ARG A 512 -14.44 9.00 -19.80
N ARG A 513 -13.65 9.59 -20.69
CA ARG A 513 -12.49 10.39 -20.28
C ARG A 513 -12.91 11.84 -20.07
N VAL A 514 -12.38 12.43 -19.01
CA VAL A 514 -12.43 13.87 -18.74
C VAL A 514 -11.00 14.37 -18.53
N SER A 515 -10.70 15.57 -19.03
CA SER A 515 -9.44 16.26 -18.79
C SER A 515 -9.70 17.62 -18.17
N LEU A 516 -8.97 17.94 -17.11
CA LEU A 516 -8.93 19.26 -16.49
C LEU A 516 -7.68 19.98 -16.98
N ALA A 517 -7.84 21.17 -17.54
CA ALA A 517 -6.77 22.13 -17.77
C ALA A 517 -6.92 23.28 -16.78
N MET A 518 -5.83 23.61 -16.11
CA MET A 518 -5.73 24.68 -15.12
C MET A 518 -4.70 25.69 -15.57
N GLN A 519 -5.06 26.96 -15.65
CA GLN A 519 -4.16 28.05 -16.02
C GLN A 519 -4.02 29.04 -14.87
N MET A 520 -2.80 29.27 -14.44
CA MET A 520 -2.46 30.20 -13.36
C MET A 520 -2.23 31.63 -13.89
N PRO A 521 -2.39 32.67 -13.05
CA PRO A 521 -2.18 34.06 -13.44
C PRO A 521 -0.73 34.38 -13.85
N ASP A 522 0.23 33.63 -13.32
CA ASP A 522 1.66 33.76 -13.63
C ASP A 522 2.04 33.14 -14.99
N GLY A 523 1.08 32.54 -15.69
CA GLY A 523 1.25 31.90 -16.99
C GLY A 523 1.53 30.40 -16.93
N ARG A 524 1.72 29.81 -15.73
CA ARG A 524 1.84 28.35 -15.59
C ARG A 524 0.55 27.65 -15.97
N SER A 525 0.65 26.44 -16.51
CA SER A 525 -0.49 25.61 -16.88
C SER A 525 -0.26 24.18 -16.45
N PHE A 526 -1.30 23.58 -15.89
CA PHE A 526 -1.29 22.22 -15.37
C PHE A 526 -2.48 21.45 -15.95
N ALA A 527 -2.36 20.13 -16.03
CA ALA A 527 -3.45 19.31 -16.53
C ALA A 527 -3.52 17.98 -15.79
N ALA A 528 -4.74 17.50 -15.62
CA ALA A 528 -5.02 16.16 -15.11
C ALA A 528 -6.09 15.50 -15.97
N SER A 529 -6.21 14.19 -15.89
CA SER A 529 -7.28 13.45 -16.56
C SER A 529 -7.80 12.37 -15.67
N ALA A 530 -9.11 12.18 -15.70
CA ALA A 530 -9.80 11.11 -15.00
C ALA A 530 -10.64 10.29 -15.98
N SER A 531 -11.20 9.19 -15.49
CA SER A 531 -12.24 8.48 -16.21
C SER A 531 -13.38 8.11 -15.27
N VAL A 532 -14.61 8.28 -15.76
CA VAL A 532 -15.82 7.81 -15.09
C VAL A 532 -16.45 6.70 -15.91
N THR A 533 -17.13 5.79 -15.24
CA THR A 533 -17.84 4.70 -15.91
C THR A 533 -19.33 4.90 -15.71
N ILE A 534 -20.06 5.13 -16.81
CA ILE A 534 -21.52 5.15 -16.79
C ILE A 534 -22.00 3.73 -17.01
N ALA A 535 -22.68 3.18 -16.00
CA ALA A 535 -23.28 1.88 -16.10
C ALA A 535 -24.41 1.90 -17.15
N GLY A 536 -24.37 0.94 -18.09
CA GLY A 536 -25.51 0.64 -18.95
C GLY A 536 -26.46 -0.35 -18.26
N PRO A 537 -27.71 -0.45 -18.73
CA PRO A 537 -28.64 -1.42 -18.15
C PRO A 537 -28.24 -2.86 -18.44
N THR A 538 -27.33 -3.14 -19.38
CA THR A 538 -26.91 -4.52 -19.74
C THR A 538 -25.63 -4.89 -18.99
N VAL A 539 -25.67 -6.03 -18.29
CA VAL A 539 -24.53 -6.59 -17.54
C VAL A 539 -23.85 -7.69 -18.34
N VAL A 540 -24.65 -8.58 -18.93
CA VAL A 540 -24.19 -9.69 -19.78
C VAL A 540 -25.19 -9.91 -20.91
N SER A 541 -24.70 -10.22 -22.09
CA SER A 541 -25.52 -10.71 -23.20
C SER A 541 -24.86 -11.84 -23.97
N PHE A 542 -25.65 -12.69 -24.60
CA PHE A 542 -25.20 -13.67 -25.59
C PHE A 542 -26.21 -13.78 -26.72
N THR A 543 -25.69 -13.79 -27.94
CA THR A 543 -26.33 -14.35 -29.15
C THR A 543 -25.24 -15.01 -29.98
N PRO A 544 -25.57 -15.94 -30.89
CA PRO A 544 -24.61 -16.49 -31.84
C PRO A 544 -23.85 -15.40 -32.62
N GLU A 545 -24.53 -14.32 -33.00
CA GLU A 545 -23.93 -13.27 -33.82
C GLU A 545 -22.95 -12.37 -33.05
N ASP A 546 -23.20 -12.13 -31.77
CA ASP A 546 -22.40 -11.22 -30.93
C ASP A 546 -21.40 -11.96 -30.02
N GLY A 547 -21.57 -13.27 -29.84
CA GLY A 547 -20.87 -14.06 -28.84
C GLY A 547 -21.28 -13.69 -27.40
N LEU A 548 -20.55 -14.22 -26.42
CA LEU A 548 -20.79 -13.89 -25.00
C LEU A 548 -20.09 -12.57 -24.66
N ILE A 549 -20.87 -11.58 -24.28
CA ILE A 549 -20.41 -10.22 -23.99
C ILE A 549 -20.69 -9.88 -22.53
N GLY A 550 -19.71 -9.29 -21.85
CA GLY A 550 -19.84 -8.69 -20.53
C GLY A 550 -19.36 -7.25 -20.52
N TRP A 551 -19.60 -6.55 -19.41
CA TRP A 551 -19.08 -5.21 -19.19
C TRP A 551 -18.13 -5.18 -17.99
N VAL A 552 -16.86 -4.91 -18.24
CA VAL A 552 -15.81 -4.79 -17.20
C VAL A 552 -15.31 -3.36 -17.18
N ASP A 553 -15.39 -2.71 -16.02
CA ASP A 553 -15.03 -1.29 -15.84
C ASP A 553 -15.69 -0.35 -16.86
N GLY A 554 -16.92 -0.69 -17.29
CA GLY A 554 -17.69 0.08 -18.28
C GLY A 554 -17.31 -0.21 -19.73
N GLN A 555 -16.35 -1.09 -19.98
CA GLN A 555 -15.97 -1.49 -21.33
C GLN A 555 -16.70 -2.76 -21.75
N ARG A 556 -17.19 -2.79 -22.98
CA ARG A 556 -17.74 -3.99 -23.61
C ARG A 556 -16.60 -4.97 -23.88
N VAL A 557 -16.66 -6.15 -23.31
CA VAL A 557 -15.63 -7.20 -23.42
C VAL A 557 -16.26 -8.47 -23.96
N ALA A 558 -15.64 -9.07 -24.98
CA ALA A 558 -15.96 -10.44 -25.40
C ALA A 558 -15.38 -11.42 -24.38
N LEU A 559 -16.24 -12.22 -23.78
CA LEU A 559 -15.86 -13.22 -22.79
C LEU A 559 -15.57 -14.55 -23.48
N PRO A 560 -14.48 -15.23 -23.09
CA PRO A 560 -14.10 -16.49 -23.73
C PRO A 560 -15.14 -17.58 -23.41
N LEU A 561 -15.45 -18.39 -24.42
CA LEU A 561 -16.19 -19.64 -24.23
C LEU A 561 -15.21 -20.79 -23.93
N PRO A 562 -15.68 -21.88 -23.29
CA PRO A 562 -14.88 -23.09 -23.12
C PRO A 562 -14.38 -23.64 -24.46
N GLU A 563 -13.20 -24.28 -24.44
CA GLU A 563 -12.60 -24.87 -25.63
C GLU A 563 -13.54 -25.87 -26.33
N GLY A 564 -13.63 -25.79 -27.66
CA GLY A 564 -14.48 -26.66 -28.47
C GLY A 564 -15.93 -26.20 -28.61
N MET A 565 -16.31 -25.07 -27.99
CA MET A 565 -17.62 -24.46 -28.18
C MET A 565 -17.59 -23.46 -29.34
N ASP A 566 -18.55 -23.58 -30.26
CA ASP A 566 -18.71 -22.65 -31.38
C ASP A 566 -19.48 -21.40 -30.92
N PRO A 567 -18.86 -20.20 -30.93
CA PRO A 567 -19.53 -18.97 -30.53
C PRO A 567 -20.69 -18.58 -31.45
N ASP A 568 -20.69 -19.05 -32.70
CA ASP A 568 -21.68 -18.72 -33.73
C ASP A 568 -22.87 -19.71 -33.72
N SER A 569 -23.00 -20.51 -32.67
CA SER A 569 -24.04 -21.52 -32.46
C SER A 569 -24.71 -21.35 -31.09
N PRO A 570 -25.94 -21.88 -30.88
CA PRO A 570 -26.53 -21.92 -29.55
C PRO A 570 -25.62 -22.60 -28.52
N LEU A 571 -25.47 -22.01 -27.32
CA LEU A 571 -24.56 -22.52 -26.30
C LEU A 571 -25.15 -23.78 -25.66
N PRO A 572 -24.44 -24.93 -25.67
CA PRO A 572 -24.88 -26.10 -24.94
C PRO A 572 -24.81 -25.85 -23.43
N ILE A 573 -25.82 -26.34 -22.71
CA ILE A 573 -25.88 -26.43 -21.26
C ILE A 573 -25.94 -27.91 -20.91
N GLY A 574 -25.09 -28.36 -19.99
CA GLY A 574 -25.11 -29.74 -19.49
C GLY A 574 -24.50 -30.77 -20.43
N GLU A 575 -25.04 -32.00 -20.45
CA GLU A 575 -24.56 -33.11 -21.30
C GLU A 575 -23.04 -33.41 -21.26
N GLY A 576 -22.36 -33.06 -20.16
CA GLY A 576 -20.93 -33.27 -20.00
C GLY A 576 -20.03 -32.20 -20.60
N VAL A 577 -20.59 -31.13 -21.20
CA VAL A 577 -19.80 -29.96 -21.61
C VAL A 577 -19.40 -29.12 -20.38
N ALA A 578 -18.27 -28.43 -20.50
CA ALA A 578 -17.84 -27.47 -19.48
C ALA A 578 -18.86 -26.33 -19.36
N SER A 579 -19.13 -25.89 -18.11
CA SER A 579 -20.00 -24.74 -17.88
C SER A 579 -19.42 -23.46 -18.48
N VAL A 580 -20.25 -22.73 -19.22
CA VAL A 580 -19.94 -21.36 -19.62
C VAL A 580 -20.04 -20.47 -18.38
N THR A 581 -18.98 -19.73 -18.08
CA THR A 581 -18.90 -18.84 -16.91
C THR A 581 -18.66 -17.40 -17.31
N VAL A 582 -19.36 -16.50 -16.62
CA VAL A 582 -19.11 -15.06 -16.65
C VAL A 582 -18.32 -14.73 -15.39
N PRO A 583 -17.19 -14.04 -15.49
CA PRO A 583 -16.37 -13.72 -14.32
C PRO A 583 -17.05 -12.65 -13.44
N PRO A 584 -16.73 -12.60 -12.13
CA PRO A 584 -17.36 -11.66 -11.19
C PRO A 584 -17.27 -10.20 -11.63
N GLU A 585 -16.17 -9.79 -12.25
CA GLU A 585 -15.92 -8.41 -12.68
C GLU A 585 -16.90 -7.97 -13.77
N ALA A 586 -17.25 -8.89 -14.68
CA ALA A 586 -18.28 -8.64 -15.69
C ALA A 586 -19.70 -8.66 -15.12
N MET A 587 -19.86 -9.19 -13.90
CA MET A 587 -21.12 -9.22 -13.15
C MET A 587 -21.26 -8.06 -12.15
N ALA A 588 -20.30 -7.14 -12.10
CA ALA A 588 -20.28 -6.05 -11.11
C ALA A 588 -21.56 -5.20 -11.13
N GLY A 589 -22.15 -4.98 -12.32
CA GLY A 589 -23.41 -4.24 -12.48
C GLY A 589 -24.65 -4.96 -11.92
N PHE A 590 -24.59 -6.27 -11.67
CA PHE A 590 -25.70 -7.05 -11.11
C PHE A 590 -25.72 -7.04 -9.58
N PHE A 591 -24.55 -7.11 -8.93
CA PHE A 591 -24.47 -7.14 -7.48
C PHE A 591 -24.78 -5.75 -6.88
N GLY A 592 -25.53 -5.72 -5.78
CA GLY A 592 -26.02 -4.47 -5.19
C GLY A 592 -27.14 -3.76 -5.98
N ALA A 593 -27.57 -4.30 -7.12
CA ALA A 593 -28.66 -3.74 -7.90
C ALA A 593 -30.00 -3.79 -7.15
N ASN A 594 -30.84 -2.77 -7.36
CA ASN A 594 -32.23 -2.78 -6.87
C ASN A 594 -33.08 -3.74 -7.69
N ASP A 595 -32.96 -3.67 -9.01
CA ASP A 595 -33.83 -4.36 -9.94
C ASP A 595 -33.00 -5.13 -10.97
N PHE A 596 -33.52 -6.24 -11.48
CA PHE A 596 -32.91 -6.96 -12.59
C PHE A 596 -33.93 -7.69 -13.45
N ASP A 597 -33.58 -7.85 -14.72
CA ASP A 597 -34.24 -8.75 -15.67
C ASP A 597 -33.21 -9.72 -16.25
N ILE A 598 -33.45 -11.02 -16.14
CA ILE A 598 -32.68 -12.07 -16.84
C ILE A 598 -33.61 -12.73 -17.85
N THR A 599 -33.27 -12.66 -19.13
CA THR A 599 -34.00 -13.32 -20.21
C THR A 599 -33.10 -14.37 -20.86
N LEU A 600 -33.66 -15.56 -21.08
CA LEU A 600 -33.01 -16.70 -21.72
C LEU A 600 -33.94 -17.26 -22.79
N ARG A 601 -33.41 -17.51 -23.99
CA ARG A 601 -34.09 -18.34 -24.98
C ARG A 601 -33.43 -19.72 -24.99
N LEU A 602 -34.11 -20.73 -24.44
CA LEU A 602 -33.55 -22.07 -24.24
C LEU A 602 -34.46 -23.19 -24.75
N ARG A 603 -33.88 -24.36 -25.03
CA ARG A 603 -34.62 -25.59 -25.31
C ARG A 603 -33.94 -26.82 -24.71
N GLY A 604 -34.71 -27.88 -24.50
CA GLY A 604 -34.19 -29.18 -24.09
C GLY A 604 -33.73 -30.03 -25.28
N THR A 605 -32.53 -30.60 -25.19
CA THR A 605 -31.96 -31.50 -26.22
C THR A 605 -32.46 -32.94 -26.08
N GLN A 606 -32.97 -33.31 -24.90
CA GLN A 606 -33.51 -34.65 -24.62
C GLN A 606 -35.03 -34.67 -24.47
N GLY A 607 -35.71 -33.68 -25.07
CA GLY A 607 -37.15 -33.49 -24.94
C GLY A 607 -37.58 -33.37 -23.48
N ASP A 608 -38.65 -34.07 -23.11
CA ASP A 608 -39.19 -34.14 -21.75
C ASP A 608 -38.23 -34.67 -20.66
N LYS A 609 -37.08 -35.23 -21.06
CA LYS A 609 -36.04 -35.72 -20.13
C LYS A 609 -34.97 -34.67 -19.82
N SER A 610 -35.08 -33.48 -20.41
CA SER A 610 -34.18 -32.36 -20.14
C SER A 610 -34.50 -31.77 -18.77
N TYR A 611 -33.57 -31.87 -17.81
CA TYR A 611 -33.73 -31.30 -16.46
C TYR A 611 -32.36 -31.04 -15.84
N GLY A 612 -32.33 -30.13 -14.85
CA GLY A 612 -31.12 -29.77 -14.12
C GLY A 612 -31.06 -28.27 -13.81
N GLU A 613 -29.93 -27.83 -13.26
CA GLU A 613 -29.65 -26.42 -13.02
C GLU A 613 -29.44 -25.70 -14.37
N VAL A 614 -30.27 -24.70 -14.67
CA VAL A 614 -30.18 -23.94 -15.92
C VAL A 614 -29.04 -22.94 -15.84
N PHE A 615 -28.99 -22.18 -14.74
CA PHE A 615 -27.86 -21.31 -14.43
C PHE A 615 -27.81 -21.01 -12.93
N ARG A 616 -26.69 -20.43 -12.50
CA ARG A 616 -26.49 -19.95 -11.15
C ARG A 616 -25.61 -18.72 -11.06
N ILE A 617 -25.84 -17.96 -10.01
CA ILE A 617 -24.94 -16.98 -9.42
C ILE A 617 -24.82 -17.42 -7.96
N HIS A 618 -23.66 -17.95 -7.56
CA HIS A 618 -23.52 -18.71 -6.31
C HIS A 618 -24.01 -17.92 -5.09
N ASN A 619 -24.73 -18.58 -4.17
CA ASN A 619 -25.39 -18.00 -2.99
C ASN A 619 -26.45 -16.91 -3.24
N THR A 620 -26.59 -16.42 -4.48
CA THR A 620 -27.49 -15.31 -4.81
C THR A 620 -28.70 -15.77 -5.60
N LEU A 621 -28.51 -16.46 -6.74
CA LEU A 621 -29.61 -16.85 -7.63
C LEU A 621 -29.33 -18.22 -8.23
N VAL A 622 -30.28 -19.15 -8.13
CA VAL A 622 -30.18 -20.49 -8.72
C VAL A 622 -31.48 -20.82 -9.41
N VAL A 623 -31.41 -21.22 -10.68
CA VAL A 623 -32.56 -21.60 -11.50
C VAL A 623 -32.42 -23.06 -11.90
N THR A 624 -33.45 -23.85 -11.65
CA THR A 624 -33.43 -25.29 -11.89
C THR A 624 -34.74 -25.72 -12.54
N LEU A 625 -34.65 -26.51 -13.61
CA LEU A 625 -35.77 -27.29 -14.10
C LEU A 625 -35.71 -28.66 -13.43
N THR A 626 -36.72 -28.99 -12.63
CA THR A 626 -36.78 -30.27 -11.91
C THR A 626 -37.02 -31.43 -12.87
N GLN A 627 -36.72 -32.66 -12.44
CA GLN A 627 -37.02 -33.87 -13.22
C GLN A 627 -38.53 -34.05 -13.52
N ARG A 628 -39.41 -33.35 -12.77
CA ARG A 628 -40.86 -33.31 -13.02
C ARG A 628 -41.28 -32.23 -14.03
N GLY A 629 -40.34 -31.46 -14.58
CA GLY A 629 -40.58 -30.36 -15.52
C GLY A 629 -41.04 -29.05 -14.85
N LEU A 630 -40.99 -28.95 -13.53
CA LEU A 630 -41.31 -27.71 -12.80
C LEU A 630 -40.09 -26.81 -12.73
N LEU A 631 -40.29 -25.51 -12.93
CA LEU A 631 -39.27 -24.48 -12.73
C LEU A 631 -39.16 -24.15 -11.24
N GLU A 632 -37.94 -24.15 -10.72
CA GLU A 632 -37.60 -23.68 -9.38
C GLU A 632 -36.58 -22.55 -9.46
N VAL A 633 -36.84 -21.48 -8.72
CA VAL A 633 -35.91 -20.35 -8.58
C VAL A 633 -35.66 -20.13 -7.09
N THR A 634 -34.39 -20.12 -6.70
CA THR A 634 -33.96 -19.70 -5.37
C THR A 634 -33.23 -18.38 -5.51
N PHE A 635 -33.65 -17.34 -4.78
CA PHE A 635 -33.06 -16.02 -4.82
C PHE A 635 -32.84 -15.48 -3.40
N THR A 636 -31.66 -14.93 -3.13
CA THR A 636 -31.27 -14.35 -1.85
C THR A 636 -30.85 -12.91 -2.05
N THR A 637 -31.48 -11.98 -1.31
CA THR A 637 -31.13 -10.56 -1.27
C THR A 637 -30.20 -10.28 -0.09
N SER A 638 -29.68 -9.06 0.02
CA SER A 638 -28.88 -8.63 1.18
C SER A 638 -29.71 -8.48 2.47
N GLY A 639 -31.02 -8.26 2.33
CA GLY A 639 -31.91 -7.92 3.45
C GLY A 639 -32.85 -9.03 3.90
N ALA A 640 -32.89 -10.19 3.23
CA ALA A 640 -33.85 -11.25 3.52
C ALA A 640 -33.25 -12.65 3.39
N ALA A 641 -33.90 -13.62 4.04
CA ALA A 641 -33.62 -15.04 3.83
C ALA A 641 -33.93 -15.45 2.38
N ALA A 642 -33.36 -16.58 1.94
CA ALA A 642 -33.54 -17.08 0.58
C ALA A 642 -35.02 -17.33 0.25
N LEU A 643 -35.54 -16.63 -0.75
CA LEU A 643 -36.84 -16.86 -1.36
C LEU A 643 -36.76 -18.06 -2.30
N ARG A 644 -37.79 -18.92 -2.28
CA ARG A 644 -37.96 -20.00 -3.25
C ARG A 644 -39.32 -19.90 -3.90
N ILE A 645 -39.34 -19.77 -5.23
CA ILE A 645 -40.57 -19.80 -6.03
C ILE A 645 -40.53 -21.01 -6.96
N ARG A 646 -41.70 -21.60 -7.23
CA ARG A 646 -41.84 -22.80 -8.04
C ARG A 646 -43.08 -22.70 -8.94
N SER A 647 -42.94 -23.13 -10.20
CA SER A 647 -44.09 -23.22 -11.11
C SER A 647 -45.11 -24.26 -10.66
N ARG A 648 -46.40 -24.01 -10.94
CA ARG A 648 -47.49 -24.95 -10.63
C ARG A 648 -47.66 -26.05 -11.68
N ALA A 649 -47.21 -25.80 -12.89
CA ALA A 649 -47.27 -26.71 -14.03
C ALA A 649 -45.88 -26.88 -14.66
N ARG A 650 -45.80 -27.83 -15.61
CA ARG A 650 -44.61 -28.01 -16.47
C ARG A 650 -44.54 -26.86 -17.46
N VAL A 651 -43.37 -26.25 -17.65
CA VAL A 651 -43.25 -24.97 -18.38
C VAL A 651 -42.26 -24.99 -19.55
N ILE A 652 -41.17 -25.74 -19.46
CA ILE A 652 -40.15 -25.86 -20.52
C ILE A 652 -40.07 -27.34 -20.89
N MET A 653 -40.52 -27.67 -22.10
CA MET A 653 -41.03 -28.99 -22.44
C MET A 653 -40.70 -29.36 -23.88
N GLY A 654 -40.47 -30.64 -24.18
CA GLY A 654 -40.07 -31.04 -25.52
C GLY A 654 -38.74 -30.40 -25.96
N SER A 655 -38.62 -30.16 -27.28
CA SER A 655 -37.41 -29.62 -27.93
C SER A 655 -37.67 -28.29 -28.64
N ASP A 656 -38.80 -27.65 -28.32
CA ASP A 656 -39.13 -26.32 -28.81
C ASP A 656 -38.38 -25.25 -28.01
N TRP A 657 -38.18 -24.08 -28.63
CA TRP A 657 -37.57 -22.92 -27.98
C TRP A 657 -38.57 -22.23 -27.05
N HIS A 658 -38.14 -21.95 -25.84
CA HIS A 658 -38.89 -21.23 -24.82
C HIS A 658 -38.15 -19.97 -24.36
N ASP A 659 -38.90 -18.91 -24.08
CA ASP A 659 -38.39 -17.67 -23.52
C ASP A 659 -38.64 -17.66 -22.00
N LEU A 660 -37.58 -17.86 -21.19
CA LEU A 660 -37.60 -17.76 -19.74
C LEU A 660 -37.15 -16.37 -19.31
N MET A 661 -38.00 -15.66 -18.57
CA MET A 661 -37.67 -14.36 -17.98
C MET A 661 -37.78 -14.42 -16.45
N LEU A 662 -36.76 -13.94 -15.76
CA LEU A 662 -36.81 -13.62 -14.33
C LEU A 662 -36.74 -12.11 -14.15
N ARG A 663 -37.68 -11.56 -13.38
CA ARG A 663 -37.74 -10.13 -13.05
C ARG A 663 -37.77 -9.95 -11.55
N TYR A 664 -36.91 -9.08 -11.03
CA TYR A 664 -36.92 -8.65 -9.64
C TYR A 664 -37.05 -7.13 -9.54
N SER A 665 -37.88 -6.67 -8.61
CA SER A 665 -37.99 -5.26 -8.21
C SER A 665 -37.81 -5.13 -6.70
N ALA A 666 -36.80 -4.40 -6.24
CA ALA A 666 -36.62 -4.13 -4.81
C ALA A 666 -37.67 -3.15 -4.28
N THR A 667 -38.11 -2.22 -5.13
CA THR A 667 -39.16 -1.25 -4.83
C THR A 667 -40.51 -1.93 -4.60
N ASP A 668 -40.88 -2.87 -5.47
CA ASP A 668 -42.13 -3.63 -5.35
C ASP A 668 -41.99 -4.86 -4.44
N GLY A 669 -40.76 -5.20 -4.04
CA GLY A 669 -40.43 -6.37 -3.23
C GLY A 669 -40.84 -7.70 -3.86
N THR A 670 -40.79 -7.81 -5.19
CA THR A 670 -41.36 -8.96 -5.93
C THR A 670 -40.35 -9.56 -6.89
N LEU A 671 -40.22 -10.90 -6.85
CA LEU A 671 -39.54 -11.72 -7.86
C LEU A 671 -40.58 -12.51 -8.65
N THR A 672 -40.54 -12.40 -9.98
CA THR A 672 -41.45 -13.09 -10.89
C THR A 672 -40.68 -13.90 -11.93
N ALA A 673 -41.16 -15.10 -12.22
CA ALA A 673 -40.71 -15.95 -13.31
C ALA A 673 -41.80 -16.06 -14.38
N LEU A 674 -41.45 -15.75 -15.62
CA LEU A 674 -42.30 -15.90 -16.79
C LEU A 674 -41.69 -16.91 -17.75
N VAL A 675 -42.54 -17.73 -18.37
CA VAL A 675 -42.17 -18.59 -19.50
C VAL A 675 -43.10 -18.30 -20.65
N ASP A 676 -42.54 -18.00 -21.82
CA ASP A 676 -43.26 -17.61 -23.04
C ASP A 676 -44.24 -16.45 -22.80
N GLY A 677 -43.82 -15.49 -21.96
CA GLY A 677 -44.60 -14.30 -21.59
C GLY A 677 -45.69 -14.54 -20.53
N VAL A 678 -45.87 -15.77 -20.05
CA VAL A 678 -46.85 -16.10 -19.02
C VAL A 678 -46.17 -16.21 -17.66
N GLU A 679 -46.71 -15.54 -16.64
CA GLU A 679 -46.24 -15.72 -15.26
C GLU A 679 -46.50 -17.17 -14.79
N VAL A 680 -45.42 -17.86 -14.41
CA VAL A 680 -45.49 -19.25 -13.95
C VAL A 680 -45.25 -19.39 -12.45
N ALA A 681 -44.55 -18.42 -11.85
CA ALA A 681 -44.31 -18.35 -10.41
C ALA A 681 -43.94 -16.91 -9.99
N SER A 682 -44.30 -16.53 -8.78
CA SER A 682 -43.90 -15.26 -8.17
C SER A 682 -43.79 -15.40 -6.65
N GLY A 683 -43.08 -14.47 -6.02
CA GLY A 683 -42.90 -14.44 -4.57
C GLY A 683 -42.34 -13.10 -4.10
N THR A 684 -42.50 -12.82 -2.81
CA THR A 684 -42.07 -11.55 -2.21
C THR A 684 -40.73 -11.68 -1.49
N THR A 685 -39.85 -10.70 -1.71
CA THR A 685 -38.57 -10.55 -1.00
C THR A 685 -38.11 -9.10 -1.10
N PHE A 686 -37.32 -8.65 -0.13
CA PHE A 686 -36.95 -7.23 -0.01
C PHE A 686 -35.42 -7.05 0.05
N GLY A 687 -34.99 -5.83 -0.23
CA GLY A 687 -33.58 -5.45 -0.21
C GLY A 687 -32.87 -5.74 -1.53
N ARG A 688 -31.72 -5.11 -1.71
CA ARG A 688 -30.97 -5.17 -2.96
C ARG A 688 -30.42 -6.59 -3.22
N VAL A 689 -30.01 -6.86 -4.46
CA VAL A 689 -29.16 -8.01 -4.78
C VAL A 689 -27.96 -8.01 -3.83
N LYS A 690 -27.54 -9.18 -3.35
CA LYS A 690 -26.38 -9.30 -2.44
C LYS A 690 -25.13 -8.57 -2.99
N PRO A 691 -24.25 -8.07 -2.11
CA PRO A 691 -22.92 -7.61 -2.51
C PRO A 691 -22.14 -8.69 -3.26
N MET A 692 -21.16 -8.26 -4.05
CA MET A 692 -20.39 -9.18 -4.88
C MET A 692 -19.52 -10.08 -4.00
N GLU A 693 -19.47 -11.37 -4.29
CA GLU A 693 -18.57 -12.32 -3.62
C GLU A 693 -17.45 -12.69 -4.62
N TYR A 694 -17.01 -13.94 -4.71
CA TYR A 694 -15.89 -14.36 -5.59
C TYR A 694 -16.35 -15.16 -6.83
N TRP A 695 -17.63 -15.09 -7.16
CA TRP A 695 -18.27 -15.87 -8.23
C TRP A 695 -19.11 -14.96 -9.12
N GLY A 696 -19.07 -15.21 -10.42
CA GLY A 696 -20.01 -14.63 -11.37
C GLY A 696 -21.15 -15.59 -11.73
N LEU A 697 -21.63 -15.52 -12.98
CA LEU A 697 -22.70 -16.36 -13.50
C LEU A 697 -22.12 -17.63 -14.13
N SER A 698 -22.80 -18.76 -13.95
CA SER A 698 -22.49 -20.02 -14.63
C SER A 698 -23.75 -20.57 -15.27
N LEU A 699 -23.68 -20.91 -16.56
CA LEU A 699 -24.71 -21.71 -17.22
C LEU A 699 -24.50 -23.17 -16.83
N GLY A 700 -25.52 -23.79 -16.23
CA GLY A 700 -25.39 -25.08 -15.56
C GLY A 700 -24.74 -25.03 -14.18
N ASN A 701 -24.47 -26.22 -13.64
CA ASN A 701 -23.81 -26.42 -12.36
C ASN A 701 -22.29 -26.64 -12.54
N PRO A 702 -21.43 -25.70 -12.07
CA PRO A 702 -19.98 -25.77 -12.28
C PRO A 702 -19.26 -26.67 -11.26
N PHE A 703 -19.97 -27.27 -10.29
CA PHE A 703 -19.33 -28.03 -9.20
C PHE A 703 -19.46 -29.55 -9.36
N GLY A 704 -20.15 -30.04 -10.39
CA GLY A 704 -20.35 -31.46 -10.67
C GLY A 704 -21.18 -32.24 -9.63
N LYS A 705 -21.62 -31.60 -8.54
CA LYS A 705 -22.42 -32.25 -7.47
C LYS A 705 -23.90 -32.36 -7.81
N LYS A 706 -24.38 -31.51 -8.72
CA LYS A 706 -25.76 -31.52 -9.24
C LYS A 706 -25.71 -31.51 -10.76
N LYS A 707 -26.74 -32.09 -11.37
CA LYS A 707 -26.87 -32.16 -12.82
C LYS A 707 -27.20 -30.76 -13.38
N SER A 708 -26.45 -30.33 -14.40
CA SER A 708 -26.77 -29.19 -15.25
C SER A 708 -27.97 -29.52 -16.14
N PHE A 709 -28.78 -28.53 -16.51
CA PHE A 709 -29.86 -28.70 -17.48
C PHE A 709 -29.29 -29.24 -18.80
N ASP A 710 -29.88 -30.30 -19.36
CA ASP A 710 -29.49 -30.81 -20.68
C ASP A 710 -30.22 -30.02 -21.76
N GLY A 711 -29.52 -29.12 -22.42
CA GLY A 711 -30.14 -28.30 -23.44
C GLY A 711 -29.18 -27.35 -24.11
N GLU A 712 -29.74 -26.33 -24.74
CA GLU A 712 -28.97 -25.27 -25.36
C GLU A 712 -29.68 -23.93 -25.25
N LEU A 713 -28.90 -22.88 -25.43
CA LEU A 713 -29.29 -21.49 -25.24
C LEU A 713 -29.03 -20.69 -26.52
N ALA A 714 -30.08 -20.15 -27.11
CA ALA A 714 -29.98 -19.27 -28.27
C ALA A 714 -29.73 -17.80 -27.89
N SER A 715 -30.12 -17.38 -26.68
CA SER A 715 -29.78 -16.04 -26.20
C SER A 715 -29.78 -15.94 -24.67
N LEU A 716 -28.96 -15.03 -24.15
CA LEU A 716 -28.99 -14.55 -22.77
C LEU A 716 -28.97 -13.03 -22.79
N ALA A 717 -29.77 -12.40 -21.93
CA ALA A 717 -29.63 -11.00 -21.59
C ALA A 717 -29.87 -10.84 -20.08
N LEU A 718 -28.85 -10.37 -19.36
CA LEU A 718 -28.98 -9.91 -17.98
C LEU A 718 -28.89 -8.40 -17.97
N ARG A 719 -29.92 -7.77 -17.41
CA ARG A 719 -30.01 -6.33 -17.20
C ARG A 719 -30.26 -6.00 -15.74
N SER A 720 -29.77 -4.86 -15.26
CA SER A 720 -29.92 -4.41 -13.88
C SER A 720 -30.17 -2.91 -13.76
N ASN A 721 -30.66 -2.49 -12.58
CA ASN A 721 -31.04 -1.10 -12.26
C ASN A 721 -32.02 -0.49 -13.27
N ILE A 722 -32.95 -1.31 -13.77
CA ILE A 722 -33.99 -0.88 -14.70
C ILE A 722 -35.13 -0.26 -13.89
N GLU A 723 -35.22 1.08 -13.87
CA GLU A 723 -36.42 1.73 -13.36
C GLU A 723 -37.59 1.50 -14.32
N ASN A 724 -38.54 0.67 -13.88
CA ASN A 724 -39.71 0.30 -14.64
C ASN A 724 -40.86 1.27 -14.33
N THR A 725 -40.79 2.51 -14.80
CA THR A 725 -41.98 3.35 -14.86
C THR A 725 -42.45 3.40 -16.30
N GLY A 726 -43.62 2.83 -16.59
CA GLY A 726 -44.22 2.82 -17.92
C GLY A 726 -44.67 4.19 -18.40
N LEU A 727 -43.79 5.19 -18.43
CA LEU A 727 -43.94 6.48 -19.09
C LEU A 727 -42.56 6.88 -19.65
N GLY A 728 -42.48 7.05 -20.98
CA GLY A 728 -41.27 7.59 -21.60
C GLY A 728 -41.05 9.05 -21.23
N ASN A 729 -39.76 9.44 -21.19
CA ASN A 729 -39.20 10.79 -21.03
C ASN A 729 -39.67 11.64 -19.85
#